data_AF-A0A8C1RTX4-F1
#
_entry.id   AF-A0A8C1RTX4-F1
#
_cell.length_a   1.000
_cell.length_b   1.000
_cell.length_c   1.000
_cell.angle_alpha   90.00
_cell.angle_beta   90.00
_cell.angle_gamma   90.00
#
_symmetry.space_group_name_H-M   'P 1'
#
loop_
_entity.id
_entity.type
_entity.pdbx_description
1 polymer ?
#
loop_
_entity_poly.entity_id
_entity_poly.type
_entity_poly.pdbx_seq_one_letter_code
_entity_poly.pdbx_strand_id
1 'polypeptide(L)'
;MAHLCLFSLLVLSLVLETQALTPTHHLTTTDVARLQAVLSQPFTDLKSAYYSVVGLSKLGISVADAAETCRFIKSNLDPSSVESLFFAAEASQALPGCEIPVSNDTRDLLLATVSEDSTASQIHQSVSALSSLGLPLASQEVVSALKARISKEDNVLTIILALQTASRLSQQAELGEILEEIEDLAARLDDLGGVYLQFEEGLEATALFVSAAYALSDHVDMEPPLKEDQVIQLVNSIFSKKSWDSLSEAFSVASAAESLSNNRFHVPVIVSAQGPAAISHSQPFLRLQVTNVLCKPLSSASVLVESATATSSKSAILSQAPFTLRDGVFELNFMASQPASGYYQFSVAIAGDSRFVANHVELKVKVSTRVSINNMDLSVVDKDQSIGPKTTRVEYPAKAKASFMADSHQIFAMTFQLVDETTGVELTPHQTFVRLHNQKTGQEVVFVAEPDSKNLYKFELDTTERKTEFDSISGTYALYLMVGDATLENPILWNVADVVLKFLDEEAPSTIQAKTLYTPKPEIQHLFREPEKKPPTVVSNAFTALVLSPFLLLLILWFKLGANISNFTLSPSTVLFHIGHAAMLGLMYVYWTHLNMFQTLKYLAIIGSFTFLAGNRMLAQKAVKRIAAEQSSRLAKYRSLR
;
A
#
# COMPACT_ATOMS: atom_id res chain seq x y z
N MET A 1 14.64 56.40 34.93
CA MET A 1 14.43 57.21 33.70
C MET A 1 14.63 56.29 32.53
N ALA A 2 13.68 55.98 31.65
CA ALA A 2 12.28 56.35 31.50
C ALA A 2 11.63 55.27 30.60
N HIS A 3 10.33 55.03 30.82
CA HIS A 3 9.25 54.78 29.83
C HIS A 3 9.59 54.11 28.47
N LEU A 4 8.81 53.22 27.86
CA LEU A 4 7.48 52.63 28.09
C LEU A 4 7.20 51.80 26.81
N CYS A 5 6.43 50.71 26.92
CA CYS A 5 5.55 50.13 25.89
C CYS A 5 6.07 49.93 24.46
N LEU A 6 6.31 48.67 24.09
CA LEU A 6 5.75 48.14 22.84
C LEU A 6 5.19 46.73 23.07
N PHE A 7 3.86 46.69 22.98
CA PHE A 7 2.98 45.54 22.90
C PHE A 7 3.54 44.40 22.03
N SER A 8 3.87 43.27 22.65
CA SER A 8 3.81 41.96 22.02
C SER A 8 2.44 41.35 22.32
N LEU A 9 1.44 41.82 21.57
CA LEU A 9 0.14 41.15 21.43
C LEU A 9 0.38 39.90 20.57
N LEU A 10 0.88 38.85 21.22
CA LEU A 10 0.92 37.52 20.63
C LEU A 10 -0.53 37.03 20.61
N VAL A 11 -1.24 37.31 19.53
CA VAL A 11 -2.51 36.64 19.22
C VAL A 11 -2.15 35.18 18.97
N LEU A 12 -2.16 34.41 20.05
CA LEU A 12 -2.21 32.96 19.99
C LEU A 12 -3.59 32.65 19.38
N SER A 13 -3.66 32.54 18.05
CA SER A 13 -4.76 31.86 17.41
C SER A 13 -4.68 30.40 17.87
N LEU A 14 -5.33 30.11 19.00
CA LEU A 14 -5.84 28.77 19.23
C LEU A 14 -6.73 28.50 18.02
N VAL A 15 -6.21 27.78 17.05
CA VAL A 15 -7.03 26.88 16.28
C VAL A 15 -7.52 25.89 17.33
N LEU A 16 -8.66 26.21 17.96
CA LEU A 16 -9.52 25.12 18.39
C LEU A 16 -9.72 24.33 17.11
N GLU A 17 -9.12 23.15 17.05
CA GLU A 17 -9.66 22.10 16.20
C GLU A 17 -11.11 21.96 16.67
N THR A 18 -12.02 22.64 15.98
CA THR A 18 -13.44 22.37 16.06
C THR A 18 -13.56 20.94 15.58
N GLN A 19 -13.51 20.01 16.53
CA GLN A 19 -13.86 18.61 16.28
C GLN A 19 -15.16 18.64 15.51
N ALA A 20 -15.16 18.02 14.34
CA ALA A 20 -16.24 18.16 13.40
C ALA A 20 -17.57 17.81 14.11
N LEU A 21 -18.48 18.78 14.19
CA LEU A 21 -19.84 18.63 14.75
C LEU A 21 -20.74 17.76 13.84
N THR A 22 -20.12 16.91 13.02
CA THR A 22 -20.75 16.07 12.00
C THR A 22 -20.45 14.61 12.30
N PRO A 23 -21.45 13.72 12.30
CA PRO A 23 -21.20 12.30 12.45
C PRO A 23 -20.33 11.80 11.30
N THR A 24 -19.16 11.26 11.65
CA THR A 24 -18.21 10.70 10.68
C THR A 24 -18.67 9.33 10.18
N HIS A 25 -19.44 8.61 11.00
CA HIS A 25 -20.05 7.34 10.64
C HIS A 25 -21.56 7.40 10.79
N HIS A 26 -22.27 6.92 9.78
CA HIS A 26 -23.74 6.83 9.76
C HIS A 26 -24.18 5.69 8.86
N LEU A 27 -25.36 5.11 9.10
CA LEU A 27 -25.90 4.08 8.21
C LEU A 27 -26.25 4.68 6.85
N THR A 28 -25.82 4.03 5.78
CA THR A 28 -26.31 4.32 4.42
C THR A 28 -27.55 3.49 4.11
N THR A 29 -28.28 3.81 3.04
CA THR A 29 -29.43 3.01 2.59
C THR A 29 -29.06 1.54 2.36
N THR A 30 -27.87 1.28 1.84
CA THR A 30 -27.31 -0.07 1.68
C THR A 30 -27.04 -0.74 3.03
N ASP A 31 -26.58 0.00 4.03
CA ASP A 31 -26.33 -0.55 5.37
C ASP A 31 -27.64 -0.87 6.10
N VAL A 32 -28.66 -0.02 5.97
CA VAL A 32 -30.01 -0.30 6.50
C VAL A 32 -30.61 -1.55 5.85
N ALA A 33 -30.46 -1.70 4.52
CA ALA A 33 -30.89 -2.91 3.81
C ALA A 33 -30.14 -4.17 4.28
N ARG A 34 -28.85 -4.04 4.60
CA ARG A 34 -28.05 -5.13 5.18
C ARG A 34 -28.50 -5.49 6.59
N LEU A 35 -28.80 -4.49 7.42
CA LEU A 35 -29.32 -4.67 8.76
C LEU A 35 -30.65 -5.42 8.71
N GLN A 36 -31.56 -4.99 7.83
CA GLN A 36 -32.80 -5.69 7.55
C GLN A 36 -32.56 -7.15 7.11
N ALA A 37 -31.58 -7.39 6.22
CA ALA A 37 -31.29 -8.74 5.74
C ALA A 37 -30.78 -9.67 6.85
N VAL A 38 -29.96 -9.17 7.78
CA VAL A 38 -29.52 -9.93 8.96
C VAL A 38 -30.71 -10.26 9.86
N LEU A 39 -31.56 -9.28 10.15
CA LEU A 39 -32.75 -9.47 10.99
C LEU A 39 -33.82 -10.34 10.32
N SER A 40 -33.81 -10.46 8.99
CA SER A 40 -34.76 -11.30 8.23
C SER A 40 -34.29 -12.75 8.07
N GLN A 41 -33.18 -13.14 8.69
CA GLN A 41 -32.73 -14.53 8.68
C GLN A 41 -33.77 -15.47 9.35
N PRO A 42 -33.91 -16.72 8.88
CA PRO A 42 -34.82 -17.68 9.51
C PRO A 42 -34.44 -17.92 10.97
N PHE A 43 -35.40 -17.74 11.87
CA PHE A 43 -35.21 -18.03 13.30
C PHE A 43 -35.44 -19.52 13.61
N THR A 44 -34.64 -20.05 14.53
CA THR A 44 -34.66 -21.46 14.94
C THR A 44 -35.28 -21.66 16.33
N ASP A 45 -35.37 -20.60 17.11
CA ASP A 45 -35.85 -20.59 18.50
C ASP A 45 -36.57 -19.27 18.80
N LEU A 46 -37.16 -19.16 20.00
CA LEU A 46 -37.88 -17.95 20.41
C LEU A 46 -36.97 -16.72 20.53
N LYS A 47 -35.70 -16.89 20.91
CA LYS A 47 -34.76 -15.79 21.09
C LYS A 47 -34.40 -15.13 19.75
N SER A 48 -34.09 -15.95 18.74
CA SER A 48 -33.87 -15.51 17.37
C SER A 48 -35.15 -14.92 16.75
N ALA A 49 -36.32 -15.48 17.06
CA ALA A 49 -37.61 -14.91 16.64
C ALA A 49 -37.85 -13.52 17.26
N TYR A 50 -37.54 -13.35 18.55
CA TYR A 50 -37.62 -12.05 19.23
C TYR A 50 -36.73 -11.00 18.57
N TYR A 51 -35.43 -11.28 18.41
CA TYR A 51 -34.51 -10.33 17.79
C TYR A 51 -34.89 -9.98 16.35
N SER A 52 -35.37 -10.96 15.58
CA SER A 52 -35.85 -10.76 14.22
C SER A 52 -37.12 -9.89 14.17
N VAL A 53 -38.19 -10.31 14.85
CA VAL A 53 -39.51 -9.67 14.79
C VAL A 53 -39.46 -8.26 15.38
N VAL A 54 -38.91 -8.12 16.58
CA VAL A 54 -38.82 -6.83 17.26
C VAL A 54 -37.78 -5.95 16.56
N GLY A 55 -36.63 -6.49 16.16
CA GLY A 55 -35.62 -5.71 15.42
C GLY A 55 -36.15 -5.16 14.10
N LEU A 56 -36.93 -5.93 13.34
CA LEU A 56 -37.56 -5.44 12.11
C LEU A 56 -38.59 -4.34 12.40
N SER A 57 -39.37 -4.47 13.48
CA SER A 57 -40.33 -3.43 13.87
C SER A 57 -39.64 -2.11 14.22
N LYS A 58 -38.44 -2.14 14.84
CA LYS A 58 -37.58 -0.97 15.08
C LYS A 58 -37.14 -0.26 13.81
N LEU A 59 -37.02 -0.98 12.70
CA LEU A 59 -36.75 -0.39 11.37
C LEU A 59 -38.03 0.11 10.67
N GLY A 60 -39.21 -0.09 11.27
CA GLY A 60 -40.51 0.18 10.66
C GLY A 60 -40.92 -0.83 9.59
N ILE A 61 -40.39 -2.06 9.68
CA ILE A 61 -40.60 -3.13 8.70
C ILE A 61 -41.37 -4.27 9.38
N SER A 62 -42.42 -4.76 8.72
CA SER A 62 -43.16 -5.93 9.20
C SER A 62 -42.55 -7.23 8.67
N VAL A 63 -42.66 -8.32 9.43
CA VAL A 63 -42.29 -9.66 8.96
C VAL A 63 -43.15 -10.10 7.77
N ALA A 64 -42.59 -10.93 6.90
CA ALA A 64 -43.24 -11.35 5.65
C ALA A 64 -44.54 -12.16 5.86
N ASP A 65 -44.55 -13.11 6.81
CA ASP A 65 -45.75 -13.86 7.21
C ASP A 65 -45.97 -13.77 8.72
N ALA A 66 -46.77 -12.79 9.14
CA ALA A 66 -47.08 -12.57 10.55
C ALA A 66 -47.87 -13.74 11.18
N ALA A 67 -48.71 -14.44 10.40
CA ALA A 67 -49.55 -15.52 10.90
C ALA A 67 -48.75 -16.80 11.14
N GLU A 68 -47.83 -17.13 10.23
CA GLU A 68 -46.88 -18.22 10.41
C GLU A 68 -45.91 -17.95 11.56
N THR A 69 -45.36 -16.73 11.62
CA THR A 69 -44.49 -16.30 12.74
C THR A 69 -45.19 -16.43 14.09
N CYS A 70 -46.45 -15.97 14.17
CA CYS A 70 -47.24 -16.12 15.40
C CYS A 70 -47.49 -17.59 15.77
N ARG A 71 -47.73 -18.46 14.77
CA ARG A 71 -47.85 -19.91 14.99
C ARG A 71 -46.57 -20.50 15.54
N PHE A 72 -45.42 -20.11 15.00
CA PHE A 72 -44.10 -20.54 15.47
C PHE A 72 -43.85 -20.11 16.92
N ILE A 73 -44.15 -18.86 17.27
CA ILE A 73 -44.00 -18.36 18.64
C ILE A 73 -44.86 -19.20 19.60
N LYS A 74 -46.12 -19.46 19.25
CA LYS A 74 -47.04 -20.26 20.07
C LYS A 74 -46.60 -21.72 20.22
N SER A 75 -46.04 -22.33 19.17
CA SER A 75 -45.62 -23.74 19.22
C SER A 75 -44.35 -23.98 20.02
N ASN A 76 -43.50 -22.96 20.17
CA ASN A 76 -42.23 -23.05 20.89
C ASN A 76 -42.28 -22.43 22.29
N LEU A 77 -43.45 -21.92 22.71
CA LEU A 77 -43.68 -21.33 24.01
C LEU A 77 -43.60 -22.37 25.13
N ASP A 78 -42.71 -22.15 26.09
CA ASP A 78 -42.69 -22.83 27.37
C ASP A 78 -43.29 -21.92 28.46
N PRO A 79 -44.52 -22.19 28.93
CA PRO A 79 -45.21 -21.35 29.90
C PRO A 79 -44.60 -21.40 31.31
N SER A 80 -43.62 -22.28 31.56
CA SER A 80 -42.91 -22.42 32.83
C SER A 80 -41.55 -21.69 32.86
N SER A 81 -41.12 -21.11 31.73
CA SER A 81 -39.86 -20.39 31.60
C SER A 81 -40.09 -18.90 31.40
N VAL A 82 -39.57 -18.08 32.33
CA VAL A 82 -39.64 -16.61 32.27
C VAL A 82 -38.99 -16.08 30.98
N GLU A 83 -37.86 -16.66 30.57
CA GLU A 83 -37.16 -16.27 29.35
C GLU A 83 -38.00 -16.58 28.10
N SER A 84 -38.66 -17.75 28.05
CA SER A 84 -39.55 -18.13 26.94
C SER A 84 -40.76 -17.19 26.85
N LEU A 85 -41.36 -16.87 28.01
CA LEU A 85 -42.49 -15.94 28.12
C LEU A 85 -42.11 -14.53 27.66
N PHE A 86 -40.93 -14.04 28.05
CA PHE A 86 -40.41 -12.74 27.62
C PHE A 86 -40.28 -12.65 26.10
N PHE A 87 -39.55 -13.58 25.50
CA PHE A 87 -39.33 -13.55 24.05
C PHE A 87 -40.64 -13.69 23.28
N ALA A 88 -41.55 -14.55 23.73
CA ALA A 88 -42.84 -14.73 23.09
C ALA A 88 -43.75 -13.51 23.24
N ALA A 89 -43.84 -12.92 24.44
CA ALA A 89 -44.68 -11.76 24.71
C ALA A 89 -44.24 -10.54 23.88
N GLU A 90 -42.95 -10.19 23.93
CA GLU A 90 -42.41 -9.06 23.19
C GLU A 90 -42.54 -9.24 21.66
N ALA A 91 -42.20 -10.42 21.15
CA ALA A 91 -42.35 -10.72 19.73
C ALA A 91 -43.82 -10.67 19.30
N SER A 92 -44.74 -11.15 20.13
CA SER A 92 -46.18 -11.13 19.84
C SER A 92 -46.75 -9.71 19.80
N GLN A 93 -46.27 -8.80 20.65
CA GLN A 93 -46.72 -7.41 20.68
C GLN A 93 -46.36 -6.65 19.40
N ALA A 94 -45.23 -7.00 18.77
CA ALA A 94 -44.81 -6.45 17.48
C ALA A 94 -45.57 -7.06 16.28
N LEU A 95 -46.44 -8.07 16.49
CA LEU A 95 -47.19 -8.73 15.43
C LEU A 95 -48.69 -8.39 15.51
N PRO A 96 -49.31 -7.96 14.39
CA PRO A 96 -50.73 -7.65 14.38
C PRO A 96 -51.57 -8.92 14.63
N GLY A 97 -52.36 -8.92 15.72
CA GLY A 97 -53.31 -9.99 16.04
C GLY A 97 -52.68 -11.26 16.63
N CYS A 98 -51.44 -11.21 17.12
CA CYS A 98 -50.81 -12.35 17.79
C CYS A 98 -50.99 -12.29 19.31
N GLU A 99 -51.98 -13.01 19.84
CA GLU A 99 -52.19 -13.11 21.30
C GLU A 99 -51.57 -14.38 21.87
N ILE A 100 -50.78 -14.24 22.95
CA ILE A 100 -50.19 -15.35 23.69
C ILE A 100 -51.16 -15.79 24.80
N PRO A 101 -51.45 -17.11 24.93
CA PRO A 101 -52.33 -17.59 25.98
C PRO A 101 -51.65 -17.42 27.36
N VAL A 102 -52.36 -16.79 28.29
CA VAL A 102 -51.90 -16.56 29.66
C VAL A 102 -52.72 -17.41 30.63
N SER A 103 -52.04 -18.29 31.38
CA SER A 103 -52.64 -19.02 32.50
C SER A 103 -52.41 -18.27 33.83
N ASN A 104 -53.18 -18.61 34.87
CA ASN A 104 -52.93 -18.06 36.20
C ASN A 104 -51.53 -18.45 36.71
N ASP A 105 -51.10 -19.69 36.47
CA ASP A 105 -49.77 -20.18 36.88
C ASP A 105 -48.64 -19.37 36.20
N THR A 106 -48.82 -19.03 34.92
CA THR A 106 -47.88 -18.18 34.17
C THR A 106 -47.83 -16.77 34.76
N ARG A 107 -48.99 -16.18 35.08
CA ARG A 107 -49.05 -14.86 35.72
C ARG A 107 -48.36 -14.87 37.09
N ASP A 108 -48.65 -15.87 37.91
CA ASP A 108 -48.11 -15.97 39.27
C ASP A 108 -46.59 -16.21 39.24
N LEU A 109 -46.08 -16.99 38.27
CA LEU A 109 -44.65 -17.16 38.03
C LEU A 109 -43.95 -15.83 37.70
N LEU A 110 -44.51 -15.05 36.77
CA LEU A 110 -43.94 -13.76 36.36
C LEU A 110 -43.93 -12.76 37.52
N LEU A 111 -45.02 -12.69 38.30
CA LEU A 111 -45.11 -11.84 39.48
C LEU A 111 -44.14 -12.27 40.58
N ALA A 112 -44.02 -13.58 40.86
CA ALA A 112 -43.10 -14.10 41.86
C ALA A 112 -41.62 -13.88 41.52
N THR A 113 -41.29 -13.76 40.22
CA THR A 113 -39.94 -13.48 39.74
C THR A 113 -39.55 -12.01 39.92
N VAL A 114 -40.51 -11.10 40.12
CA VAL A 114 -40.22 -9.71 40.51
C VAL A 114 -39.91 -9.68 42.01
N SER A 115 -38.65 -9.93 42.35
CA SER A 115 -38.17 -9.94 43.74
C SER A 115 -36.73 -9.44 43.85
N GLU A 116 -36.32 -8.96 45.03
CA GLU A 116 -34.96 -8.50 45.31
C GLU A 116 -33.89 -9.62 45.19
N ASP A 117 -34.31 -10.88 45.32
CA ASP A 117 -33.45 -12.05 45.18
C ASP A 117 -33.19 -12.44 43.72
N SER A 118 -33.98 -11.90 42.79
CA SER A 118 -33.87 -12.21 41.37
C SER A 118 -32.74 -11.44 40.69
N THR A 119 -32.26 -11.96 39.55
CA THR A 119 -31.28 -11.23 38.73
C THR A 119 -31.95 -10.08 37.97
N ALA A 120 -31.18 -9.05 37.62
CA ALA A 120 -31.70 -7.93 36.83
C ALA A 120 -32.31 -8.40 35.49
N SER A 121 -31.71 -9.42 34.87
CA SER A 121 -32.26 -10.07 33.66
C SER A 121 -33.62 -10.70 33.91
N GLN A 122 -33.80 -11.47 34.99
CA GLN A 122 -35.08 -12.09 35.32
C GLN A 122 -36.17 -11.05 35.63
N ILE A 123 -35.82 -9.97 36.34
CA ILE A 123 -36.74 -8.86 36.61
C ILE A 123 -37.15 -8.19 35.30
N HIS A 124 -36.17 -7.83 34.45
CA HIS A 124 -36.42 -7.20 33.15
C HIS A 124 -37.31 -8.06 32.25
N GLN A 125 -36.98 -9.36 32.12
CA GLN A 125 -37.74 -10.32 31.33
C GLN A 125 -39.17 -10.45 31.84
N SER A 126 -39.35 -10.56 33.17
CA SER A 126 -40.69 -10.73 33.77
C SER A 126 -41.55 -9.48 33.60
N VAL A 127 -40.98 -8.30 33.87
CA VAL A 127 -41.69 -7.03 33.77
C VAL A 127 -42.06 -6.73 32.31
N SER A 128 -41.14 -6.97 31.38
CA SER A 128 -41.42 -6.78 29.95
C SER A 128 -42.52 -7.76 29.48
N ALA A 129 -42.48 -9.02 29.91
CA ALA A 129 -43.54 -9.98 29.62
C ALA A 129 -44.90 -9.54 30.20
N LEU A 130 -44.94 -9.14 31.48
CA LEU A 130 -46.17 -8.65 32.13
C LEU A 130 -46.74 -7.43 31.40
N SER A 131 -45.88 -6.48 31.05
CA SER A 131 -46.25 -5.25 30.33
C SER A 131 -46.82 -5.56 28.94
N SER A 132 -46.14 -6.41 28.17
CA SER A 132 -46.53 -6.76 26.81
C SER A 132 -47.78 -7.65 26.74
N LEU A 133 -48.05 -8.43 27.79
CA LEU A 133 -49.28 -9.20 27.95
C LEU A 133 -50.45 -8.39 28.55
N GLY A 134 -50.24 -7.12 28.91
CA GLY A 134 -51.27 -6.27 29.52
C GLY A 134 -51.68 -6.71 30.93
N LEU A 135 -50.78 -7.37 31.66
CA LEU A 135 -51.01 -7.84 33.02
C LEU A 135 -50.64 -6.75 34.05
N PRO A 136 -51.31 -6.71 35.22
CA PRO A 136 -51.05 -5.69 36.22
C PRO A 136 -49.64 -5.83 36.81
N LEU A 137 -48.97 -4.69 36.99
CA LEU A 137 -47.61 -4.56 37.51
C LEU A 137 -47.57 -3.65 38.75
N ALA A 138 -47.01 -4.14 39.85
CA ALA A 138 -46.72 -3.31 41.03
C ALA A 138 -45.46 -2.47 40.79
N SER A 139 -45.62 -1.33 40.11
CA SER A 139 -44.48 -0.53 39.62
C SER A 139 -43.49 -0.12 40.74
N GLN A 140 -43.99 0.24 41.92
CA GLN A 140 -43.10 0.62 43.03
C GLN A 140 -42.30 -0.56 43.59
N GLU A 141 -42.86 -1.78 43.61
CA GLU A 141 -42.13 -2.98 44.04
C GLU A 141 -41.02 -3.32 43.04
N VAL A 142 -41.28 -3.16 41.74
CA VAL A 142 -40.24 -3.31 40.70
C VAL A 142 -39.13 -2.29 40.90
N VAL A 143 -39.45 -1.02 41.14
CA VAL A 143 -38.45 0.03 41.39
C VAL A 143 -37.57 -0.33 42.59
N SER A 144 -38.16 -0.76 43.70
CA SER A 144 -37.40 -1.20 44.88
C SER A 144 -36.48 -2.38 44.56
N ALA A 145 -36.96 -3.39 43.82
CA ALA A 145 -36.15 -4.53 43.41
C ALA A 145 -35.00 -4.14 42.47
N LEU A 146 -35.24 -3.23 41.52
CA LEU A 146 -34.19 -2.71 40.63
C LEU A 146 -33.12 -1.93 41.41
N LYS A 147 -33.52 -1.02 42.30
CA LYS A 147 -32.59 -0.25 43.15
C LYS A 147 -31.72 -1.15 44.01
N ALA A 148 -32.33 -2.14 44.67
CA ALA A 148 -31.60 -3.15 45.44
C ALA A 148 -30.59 -3.89 44.56
N ARG A 149 -30.92 -4.13 43.29
CA ARG A 149 -30.06 -4.87 42.37
C ARG A 149 -28.91 -4.06 41.80
N ILE A 150 -29.15 -2.80 41.44
CA ILE A 150 -28.12 -1.83 41.06
C ILE A 150 -27.11 -1.67 42.20
N SER A 151 -27.60 -1.50 43.44
CA SER A 151 -26.73 -1.37 44.63
C SER A 151 -25.87 -2.62 44.91
N LYS A 152 -26.34 -3.81 44.52
CA LYS A 152 -25.66 -5.09 44.77
C LYS A 152 -24.74 -5.49 43.61
N GLU A 153 -25.11 -5.17 42.39
CA GLU A 153 -24.40 -5.49 41.15
C GLU A 153 -24.24 -4.22 40.31
N ASP A 154 -23.24 -3.41 40.69
CA ASP A 154 -22.84 -2.19 39.98
C ASP A 154 -22.11 -2.56 38.67
N ASN A 155 -22.90 -2.99 37.70
CA ASN A 155 -22.47 -3.44 36.38
C ASN A 155 -23.28 -2.69 35.31
N VAL A 156 -22.61 -2.27 34.23
CA VAL A 156 -23.19 -1.56 33.09
C VAL A 156 -24.45 -2.24 32.55
N LEU A 157 -24.39 -3.56 32.30
CA LEU A 157 -25.54 -4.30 31.78
C LEU A 157 -26.72 -4.36 32.77
N THR A 158 -26.46 -4.46 34.07
CA THR A 158 -27.50 -4.45 35.11
C THR A 158 -28.26 -3.13 35.11
N ILE A 159 -27.52 -2.01 35.04
CA ILE A 159 -28.09 -0.67 35.02
C ILE A 159 -28.86 -0.44 33.70
N ILE A 160 -28.32 -0.85 32.55
CA ILE A 160 -29.02 -0.76 31.25
C ILE A 160 -30.36 -1.52 31.30
N LEU A 161 -30.38 -2.74 31.84
CA LEU A 161 -31.62 -3.51 32.00
C LEU A 161 -32.61 -2.82 32.95
N ALA A 162 -32.11 -2.19 34.03
CA ALA A 162 -32.95 -1.41 34.93
C ALA A 162 -33.58 -0.20 34.23
N LEU A 163 -32.81 0.55 33.44
CA LEU A 163 -33.29 1.67 32.62
C LEU A 163 -34.38 1.23 31.63
N GLN A 164 -34.16 0.12 30.90
CA GLN A 164 -35.14 -0.44 29.97
C GLN A 164 -36.40 -0.95 30.67
N THR A 165 -36.27 -1.45 31.89
CA THR A 165 -37.40 -1.93 32.68
C THR A 165 -38.22 -0.75 33.22
N ALA A 166 -37.54 0.28 33.72
CA ALA A 166 -38.13 1.50 34.27
C ALA A 166 -38.99 2.25 33.25
N SER A 167 -38.63 2.23 31.96
CA SER A 167 -39.41 2.87 30.89
C SER A 167 -40.78 2.23 30.65
N ARG A 168 -41.07 1.07 31.27
CA ARG A 168 -42.35 0.37 31.18
C ARG A 168 -43.22 0.50 32.43
N LEU A 169 -42.71 1.13 33.48
CA LEU A 169 -43.39 1.26 34.76
C LEU A 169 -44.33 2.47 34.78
N SER A 170 -45.24 2.53 35.75
CA SER A 170 -46.05 3.73 35.95
C SER A 170 -45.18 4.94 36.28
N GLN A 171 -45.45 6.09 35.64
CA GLN A 171 -44.81 7.38 35.98
C GLN A 171 -45.09 7.83 37.43
N GLN A 172 -46.06 7.21 38.12
CA GLN A 172 -46.33 7.47 39.54
C GLN A 172 -45.31 6.81 40.48
N ALA A 173 -44.49 5.87 39.98
CA ALA A 173 -43.42 5.25 40.75
C ALA A 173 -42.20 6.16 40.83
N GLU A 174 -41.34 5.92 41.82
CA GLU A 174 -40.15 6.75 42.09
C GLU A 174 -38.97 6.43 41.14
N LEU A 175 -39.10 6.80 39.87
CA LEU A 175 -38.11 6.52 38.82
C LEU A 175 -36.86 7.42 38.85
N GLY A 176 -36.85 8.49 39.65
CA GLY A 176 -35.81 9.53 39.64
C GLY A 176 -34.38 9.00 39.87
N GLU A 177 -34.17 8.20 40.89
CA GLU A 177 -32.83 7.60 41.16
C GLU A 177 -32.38 6.69 40.01
N ILE A 178 -33.29 5.96 39.35
CA ILE A 178 -32.92 5.13 38.19
C ILE A 178 -32.61 6.01 36.97
N LEU A 179 -33.24 7.19 36.85
CA LEU A 179 -32.95 8.15 35.79
C LEU A 179 -31.56 8.79 35.96
N GLU A 180 -31.14 9.07 37.19
CA GLU A 180 -29.81 9.61 37.53
C GLU A 180 -28.68 8.68 37.05
N GLU A 181 -28.93 7.36 37.03
CA GLU A 181 -27.98 6.37 36.51
C GLU A 181 -27.64 6.56 35.02
N ILE A 182 -28.43 7.32 34.24
CA ILE A 182 -28.06 7.66 32.85
C ILE A 182 -26.80 8.52 32.84
N GLU A 183 -26.70 9.50 33.74
CA GLU A 183 -25.51 10.37 33.84
C GLU A 183 -24.30 9.57 34.35
N ASP A 184 -24.52 8.68 35.32
CA ASP A 184 -23.47 7.81 35.85
C ASP A 184 -22.94 6.84 34.80
N LEU A 185 -23.81 6.22 34.00
CA LEU A 185 -23.38 5.37 32.87
C LEU A 185 -22.71 6.19 31.77
N ALA A 186 -23.19 7.39 31.48
CA ALA A 186 -22.56 8.27 30.48
C ALA A 186 -21.12 8.62 30.87
N ALA A 187 -20.83 8.76 32.17
CA ALA A 187 -19.50 9.01 32.70
C ALA A 187 -18.54 7.80 32.63
N ARG A 188 -19.07 6.57 32.45
CA ARG A 188 -18.30 5.32 32.33
C ARG A 188 -17.94 4.97 30.88
N LEU A 189 -18.43 5.71 29.90
CA LEU A 189 -18.10 5.48 28.49
C LEU A 189 -16.66 5.90 28.20
N ASP A 190 -15.95 5.10 27.41
CA ASP A 190 -14.60 5.39 26.96
C ASP A 190 -14.62 6.34 25.76
N ASP A 191 -13.93 7.48 25.89
CA ASP A 191 -13.64 8.39 24.79
C ASP A 191 -12.43 7.86 23.98
N LEU A 192 -12.68 7.46 22.74
CA LEU A 192 -11.66 7.04 21.79
C LEU A 192 -11.36 8.18 20.80
N GLY A 193 -10.44 9.04 21.21
CA GLY A 193 -9.84 10.06 20.34
C GLY A 193 -10.77 11.22 19.98
N GLY A 194 -11.79 11.50 20.80
CA GLY A 194 -12.80 12.55 20.60
C GLY A 194 -13.84 12.22 19.53
N VAL A 195 -13.80 11.01 18.95
CA VAL A 195 -14.65 10.62 17.81
C VAL A 195 -15.68 9.56 18.20
N TYR A 196 -15.32 8.66 19.10
CA TYR A 196 -16.18 7.54 19.52
C TYR A 196 -16.34 7.56 21.04
N LEU A 197 -17.54 7.23 21.48
CA LEU A 197 -17.89 7.03 22.88
C LEU A 197 -18.57 5.66 23.01
N GLN A 198 -17.98 4.73 23.76
CA GLN A 198 -18.49 3.35 23.88
C GLN A 198 -18.10 2.70 25.20
N PHE A 199 -18.81 1.65 25.60
CA PHE A 199 -18.43 0.83 26.76
C PHE A 199 -17.35 -0.21 26.41
N GLU A 200 -16.56 -0.64 27.40
CA GLU A 200 -15.61 -1.75 27.27
C GLU A 200 -16.31 -3.06 26.86
N GLU A 201 -17.56 -3.26 27.30
CA GLU A 201 -18.41 -4.41 26.94
C GLU A 201 -18.77 -4.46 25.44
N GLY A 202 -18.57 -3.36 24.71
CA GLY A 202 -18.66 -3.30 23.26
C GLY A 202 -19.95 -2.69 22.71
N LEU A 203 -20.19 -2.94 21.42
CA LEU A 203 -21.25 -2.31 20.62
C LEU A 203 -22.65 -2.59 21.17
N GLU A 204 -22.93 -3.83 21.57
CA GLU A 204 -24.27 -4.22 22.03
C GLU A 204 -24.68 -3.45 23.28
N ALA A 205 -23.80 -3.38 24.29
CA ALA A 205 -24.05 -2.62 25.52
C ALA A 205 -24.24 -1.13 25.22
N THR A 206 -23.38 -0.56 24.36
CA THR A 206 -23.44 0.86 23.97
C THR A 206 -24.76 1.20 23.26
N ALA A 207 -25.19 0.36 22.32
CA ALA A 207 -26.43 0.56 21.59
C ALA A 207 -27.68 0.36 22.48
N LEU A 208 -27.67 -0.66 23.35
CA LEU A 208 -28.75 -0.88 24.31
C LEU A 208 -28.86 0.23 25.34
N PHE A 209 -27.74 0.80 25.80
CA PHE A 209 -27.73 1.97 26.67
C PHE A 209 -28.41 3.17 26.01
N VAL A 210 -28.05 3.51 24.77
CA VAL A 210 -28.69 4.61 24.03
C VAL A 210 -30.19 4.35 23.91
N SER A 211 -30.60 3.14 23.54
CA SER A 211 -32.01 2.82 23.46
C SER A 211 -32.73 2.93 24.81
N ALA A 212 -32.10 2.48 25.89
CA ALA A 212 -32.65 2.52 27.25
C ALA A 212 -32.78 3.93 27.81
N ALA A 213 -31.71 4.73 27.69
CA ALA A 213 -31.63 6.09 28.18
C ALA A 213 -32.71 6.96 27.52
N TYR A 214 -32.82 6.90 26.19
CA TYR A 214 -33.84 7.65 25.46
C TYR A 214 -35.26 7.14 25.74
N ALA A 215 -35.47 5.82 25.85
CA ALA A 215 -36.78 5.28 26.17
C ALA A 215 -37.28 5.69 27.56
N LEU A 216 -36.41 5.66 28.58
CA LEU A 216 -36.78 6.11 29.93
C LEU A 216 -37.02 7.62 29.95
N SER A 217 -36.13 8.39 29.32
CA SER A 217 -36.22 9.85 29.20
C SER A 217 -37.51 10.30 28.51
N ASP A 218 -37.87 9.67 27.39
CA ASP A 218 -39.13 9.92 26.69
C ASP A 218 -40.34 9.54 27.56
N HIS A 219 -40.23 8.47 28.35
CA HIS A 219 -41.28 8.03 29.25
C HIS A 219 -41.50 8.96 30.44
N VAL A 220 -40.45 9.58 30.99
CA VAL A 220 -40.58 10.54 32.12
C VAL A 220 -40.67 12.01 31.67
N ASP A 221 -40.61 12.27 30.37
CA ASP A 221 -40.58 13.62 29.76
C ASP A 221 -39.44 14.51 30.29
N MET A 222 -38.26 13.91 30.45
CA MET A 222 -37.03 14.60 30.87
C MET A 222 -35.93 14.31 29.86
N GLU A 223 -35.20 15.35 29.44
CA GLU A 223 -34.09 15.21 28.50
C GLU A 223 -32.99 14.31 29.10
N PRO A 224 -32.45 13.34 28.35
CA PRO A 224 -31.35 12.53 28.84
C PRO A 224 -30.14 13.43 29.11
N PRO A 225 -29.40 13.24 30.22
CA PRO A 225 -28.22 14.03 30.58
C PRO A 225 -27.00 13.70 29.70
N LEU A 226 -27.16 13.80 28.38
CA LEU A 226 -26.16 13.57 27.35
C LEU A 226 -25.95 14.86 26.56
N LYS A 227 -24.71 15.32 26.47
CA LYS A 227 -24.36 16.50 25.67
C LYS A 227 -24.38 16.18 24.18
N GLU A 228 -24.56 17.20 23.35
CA GLU A 228 -24.61 17.06 21.88
C GLU A 228 -23.37 16.35 21.29
N ASP A 229 -22.17 16.68 21.78
CA ASP A 229 -20.92 16.03 21.36
C ASP A 229 -20.89 14.54 21.73
N GLN A 230 -21.37 14.19 22.93
CA GLN A 230 -21.49 12.78 23.35
C GLN A 230 -22.49 12.02 22.46
N VAL A 231 -23.61 12.64 22.09
CA VAL A 231 -24.58 12.03 21.16
C VAL A 231 -23.94 11.78 19.79
N ILE A 232 -23.18 12.72 19.26
CA ILE A 232 -22.45 12.55 17.99
C ILE A 232 -21.44 11.41 18.09
N GLN A 233 -20.68 11.33 19.18
CA GLN A 233 -19.71 10.27 19.41
C GLN A 233 -20.36 8.89 19.56
N LEU A 234 -21.52 8.80 20.23
CA LEU A 234 -22.32 7.57 20.33
C LEU A 234 -22.85 7.13 18.96
N VAL A 235 -23.35 8.07 18.14
CA VAL A 235 -23.75 7.81 16.74
C VAL A 235 -22.57 7.23 15.96
N ASN A 236 -21.38 7.82 16.08
CA ASN A 236 -20.18 7.32 15.42
C ASN A 236 -19.82 5.90 15.88
N SER A 237 -19.82 5.62 17.19
CA SER A 237 -19.53 4.29 17.74
C SER A 237 -20.50 3.25 17.20
N ILE A 238 -21.80 3.51 17.34
CA ILE A 238 -22.85 2.54 17.04
C ILE A 238 -22.92 2.23 15.55
N PHE A 239 -22.73 3.23 14.69
CA PHE A 239 -22.84 3.09 13.25
C PHE A 239 -21.49 2.95 12.53
N SER A 240 -20.37 2.84 13.24
CA SER A 240 -19.06 2.54 12.64
C SER A 240 -19.02 1.14 12.01
N LYS A 241 -19.60 0.14 12.69
CA LYS A 241 -19.71 -1.24 12.19
C LYS A 241 -20.83 -1.34 11.15
N LYS A 242 -20.49 -1.77 9.93
CA LYS A 242 -21.44 -1.92 8.80
C LYS A 242 -21.91 -3.36 8.55
N SER A 243 -21.46 -4.30 9.37
CA SER A 243 -21.79 -5.73 9.28
C SER A 243 -21.93 -6.29 10.68
N TRP A 244 -23.02 -7.00 10.95
CA TRP A 244 -23.31 -7.55 12.27
C TRP A 244 -23.24 -9.07 12.21
N ASP A 245 -22.52 -9.65 13.16
CA ASP A 245 -22.20 -11.08 13.16
C ASP A 245 -23.28 -11.90 13.89
N SER A 246 -24.05 -11.24 14.76
CA SER A 246 -25.10 -11.85 15.58
C SER A 246 -26.45 -11.12 15.41
N LEU A 247 -27.56 -11.84 15.64
CA LEU A 247 -28.90 -11.24 15.67
C LEU A 247 -29.07 -10.26 16.84
N SER A 248 -28.43 -10.53 17.99
CA SER A 248 -28.44 -9.64 19.16
C SER A 248 -27.79 -8.30 18.83
N GLU A 249 -26.65 -8.35 18.14
CA GLU A 249 -25.91 -7.17 17.72
C GLU A 249 -26.73 -6.33 16.75
N ALA A 250 -27.28 -6.96 15.71
CA ALA A 250 -28.16 -6.29 14.75
C ALA A 250 -29.40 -5.66 15.44
N PHE A 251 -30.02 -6.39 16.38
CA PHE A 251 -31.15 -5.91 17.16
C PHE A 251 -30.80 -4.69 18.01
N SER A 252 -29.64 -4.71 18.68
CA SER A 252 -29.19 -3.60 19.52
C SER A 252 -28.97 -2.32 18.70
N VAL A 253 -28.35 -2.44 17.52
CA VAL A 253 -28.14 -1.31 16.60
C VAL A 253 -29.46 -0.81 16.03
N ALA A 254 -30.40 -1.69 15.67
CA ALA A 254 -31.73 -1.28 15.22
C ALA A 254 -32.50 -0.52 16.31
N SER A 255 -32.39 -0.95 17.57
CA SER A 255 -33.04 -0.32 18.72
C SER A 255 -32.48 1.08 19.00
N ALA A 256 -31.14 1.23 18.97
CA ALA A 256 -30.50 2.53 19.08
C ALA A 256 -30.85 3.44 17.90
N ALA A 257 -30.88 2.90 16.67
CA ALA A 257 -31.21 3.66 15.47
C ALA A 257 -32.67 4.16 15.49
N GLU A 258 -33.63 3.37 15.96
CA GLU A 258 -35.00 3.83 16.17
C GLU A 258 -35.05 4.99 17.17
N SER A 259 -34.41 4.80 18.33
CA SER A 259 -34.40 5.77 19.43
C SER A 259 -33.81 7.11 18.98
N LEU A 260 -32.70 7.09 18.24
CA LEU A 260 -32.07 8.30 17.70
C LEU A 260 -32.77 8.86 16.44
N SER A 261 -33.59 8.04 15.75
CA SER A 261 -34.28 8.46 14.53
C SER A 261 -35.52 9.31 14.82
N ASN A 262 -36.20 9.07 15.95
CA ASN A 262 -37.39 9.79 16.36
C ASN A 262 -37.61 9.71 17.88
N ASN A 263 -37.08 10.68 18.63
CA ASN A 263 -37.33 10.87 20.06
C ASN A 263 -37.64 12.34 20.35
N ARG A 264 -38.01 12.71 21.59
CA ARG A 264 -38.44 14.07 21.92
C ARG A 264 -37.31 15.09 22.12
N PHE A 265 -36.05 14.65 22.12
CA PHE A 265 -34.91 15.46 22.58
C PHE A 265 -33.84 15.69 21.52
N HIS A 266 -33.15 14.63 21.07
CA HIS A 266 -32.00 14.71 20.17
C HIS A 266 -32.18 13.82 18.93
N VAL A 267 -32.35 14.43 17.77
CA VAL A 267 -32.44 13.73 16.47
C VAL A 267 -31.17 14.07 15.67
N PRO A 268 -30.16 13.16 15.64
CA PRO A 268 -28.94 13.40 14.89
C PRO A 268 -29.20 13.51 13.40
N VAL A 269 -28.73 14.62 12.82
CA VAL A 269 -28.89 14.91 11.40
C VAL A 269 -27.69 14.38 10.62
N ILE A 270 -27.97 13.65 9.56
CA ILE A 270 -26.98 13.16 8.61
C ILE A 270 -27.12 13.93 7.31
N VAL A 271 -26.05 14.59 6.89
CA VAL A 271 -25.98 15.33 5.62
C VAL A 271 -24.97 14.65 4.71
N SER A 272 -25.42 14.27 3.51
CA SER A 272 -24.56 13.66 2.50
C SER A 272 -24.80 14.32 1.15
N ALA A 273 -23.73 14.48 0.36
CA ALA A 273 -23.86 14.94 -1.02
C ALA A 273 -24.37 13.80 -1.90
N GLN A 274 -25.31 14.09 -2.81
CA GLN A 274 -25.79 13.12 -3.77
C GLN A 274 -24.74 12.94 -4.88
N GLY A 275 -23.91 11.91 -4.75
CA GLY A 275 -22.76 11.66 -5.63
C GLY A 275 -21.51 12.42 -5.16
N PRO A 276 -20.50 12.58 -6.04
CA PRO A 276 -19.34 13.41 -5.72
C PRO A 276 -19.81 14.83 -5.37
N ALA A 277 -19.28 15.42 -4.29
CA ALA A 277 -19.47 16.83 -3.96
C ALA A 277 -18.70 17.70 -4.96
N ALA A 278 -19.10 17.65 -6.22
CA ALA A 278 -18.49 18.34 -7.34
C ALA A 278 -19.58 19.01 -8.17
N ILE A 279 -19.31 20.22 -8.62
CA ILE A 279 -20.19 20.98 -9.49
C ILE A 279 -19.43 21.51 -10.70
N SER A 280 -20.15 21.87 -11.75
CA SER A 280 -19.59 22.51 -12.94
C SER A 280 -20.67 23.26 -13.71
N HIS A 281 -20.30 23.89 -14.83
CA HIS A 281 -21.28 24.53 -15.70
C HIS A 281 -22.35 23.55 -16.25
N SER A 282 -22.00 22.27 -16.44
CA SER A 282 -22.95 21.24 -16.89
C SER A 282 -23.82 20.69 -15.74
N GLN A 283 -23.29 20.73 -14.51
CA GLN A 283 -23.97 20.30 -13.28
C GLN A 283 -23.87 21.40 -12.21
N PRO A 284 -24.69 22.46 -12.31
CA PRO A 284 -24.49 23.67 -11.51
C PRO A 284 -25.01 23.58 -10.07
N PHE A 285 -25.78 22.52 -9.76
CA PHE A 285 -26.45 22.35 -8.47
C PHE A 285 -25.64 21.44 -7.54
N LEU A 286 -25.31 21.94 -6.36
CA LEU A 286 -24.93 21.11 -5.23
C LEU A 286 -26.19 20.48 -4.64
N ARG A 287 -26.21 19.15 -4.58
CA ARG A 287 -27.35 18.36 -4.10
C ARG A 287 -27.02 17.69 -2.79
N LEU A 288 -27.75 18.03 -1.74
CA LEU A 288 -27.59 17.45 -0.41
C LEU A 288 -28.82 16.63 -0.04
N GLN A 289 -28.58 15.44 0.49
CA GLN A 289 -29.58 14.61 1.14
C GLN A 289 -29.44 14.80 2.65
N VAL A 290 -30.53 15.21 3.30
CA VAL A 290 -30.60 15.43 4.74
C VAL A 290 -31.57 14.41 5.33
N THR A 291 -31.03 13.50 6.15
CA THR A 291 -31.78 12.39 6.74
C THR A 291 -31.50 12.29 8.24
N ASN A 292 -32.30 11.50 8.94
CA ASN A 292 -31.90 10.97 10.25
C ASN A 292 -31.00 9.73 10.10
N VAL A 293 -30.61 9.14 11.23
CA VAL A 293 -29.74 7.95 11.31
C VAL A 293 -30.27 6.70 10.58
N LEU A 294 -31.59 6.62 10.33
CA LEU A 294 -32.23 5.53 9.57
C LEU A 294 -32.46 5.88 8.10
N CYS A 295 -31.75 6.87 7.56
CA CYS A 295 -31.89 7.33 6.17
C CYS A 295 -33.30 7.87 5.80
N LYS A 296 -34.14 8.23 6.77
CA LYS A 296 -35.45 8.82 6.49
C LYS A 296 -35.30 10.32 6.17
N PRO A 297 -35.84 10.83 5.04
CA PRO A 297 -35.68 12.24 4.66
C PRO A 297 -36.32 13.21 5.65
N LEU A 298 -35.56 14.24 6.06
CA LEU A 298 -36.04 15.30 6.94
C LEU A 298 -36.62 16.46 6.12
N SER A 299 -37.80 16.25 5.53
CA SER A 299 -38.42 17.19 4.58
C SER A 299 -38.88 18.53 5.20
N SER A 300 -39.05 18.58 6.53
CA SER A 300 -39.38 19.81 7.27
C SER A 300 -38.15 20.66 7.59
N ALA A 301 -36.93 20.17 7.33
CA ALA A 301 -35.71 20.91 7.61
C ALA A 301 -35.51 22.06 6.61
N SER A 302 -34.98 23.17 7.10
CA SER A 302 -34.44 24.27 6.29
C SER A 302 -32.93 24.19 6.28
N VAL A 303 -32.33 24.11 5.09
CA VAL A 303 -30.87 23.99 4.91
C VAL A 303 -30.33 25.31 4.39
N LEU A 304 -29.32 25.85 5.07
CA LEU A 304 -28.72 27.15 4.78
C LEU A 304 -27.21 27.00 4.63
N VAL A 305 -26.63 27.56 3.56
CA VAL A 305 -25.19 27.81 3.52
C VAL A 305 -24.90 29.04 4.36
N GLU A 306 -24.19 28.87 5.47
CA GLU A 306 -23.71 29.99 6.27
C GLU A 306 -22.58 30.71 5.53
N SER A 307 -21.62 29.93 5.01
CA SER A 307 -20.54 30.43 4.17
C SER A 307 -20.01 29.35 3.21
N ALA A 308 -19.64 29.76 2.00
CA ALA A 308 -18.86 28.98 1.06
C ALA A 308 -17.56 29.75 0.78
N THR A 309 -16.44 29.23 1.26
CA THR A 309 -15.13 29.89 1.20
C THR A 309 -14.19 29.16 0.28
N ALA A 310 -13.46 29.89 -0.56
CA ALA A 310 -12.43 29.30 -1.42
C ALA A 310 -11.25 28.82 -0.58
N THR A 311 -10.84 27.56 -0.72
CA THR A 311 -9.77 26.98 0.13
C THR A 311 -8.41 27.65 -0.12
N SER A 312 -8.15 28.16 -1.32
CA SER A 312 -6.89 28.81 -1.70
C SER A 312 -6.75 30.24 -1.15
N SER A 313 -7.78 31.07 -1.31
CA SER A 313 -7.76 32.49 -0.92
C SER A 313 -8.41 32.78 0.43
N LYS A 314 -9.13 31.81 1.01
CA LYS A 314 -9.98 31.95 2.21
C LYS A 314 -11.09 33.02 2.06
N SER A 315 -11.39 33.46 0.85
CA SER A 315 -12.47 34.43 0.59
C SER A 315 -13.83 33.75 0.53
N ALA A 316 -14.83 34.32 1.21
CA ALA A 316 -16.23 33.89 1.09
C ALA A 316 -16.80 34.33 -0.26
N ILE A 317 -17.31 33.37 -1.04
CA ILE A 317 -17.94 33.61 -2.35
C ILE A 317 -19.46 33.69 -2.21
N LEU A 318 -20.03 32.91 -1.29
CA LEU A 318 -21.45 32.90 -0.99
C LEU A 318 -21.66 32.81 0.51
N SER A 319 -22.64 33.55 1.04
CA SER A 319 -22.99 33.54 2.46
C SER A 319 -24.50 33.67 2.62
N GLN A 320 -25.05 33.01 3.64
CA GLN A 320 -26.47 33.07 4.02
C GLN A 320 -27.42 32.74 2.85
N ALA A 321 -27.11 31.68 2.10
CA ALA A 321 -27.88 31.25 0.93
C ALA A 321 -28.68 29.97 1.22
N PRO A 322 -30.02 29.97 1.04
CA PRO A 322 -30.83 28.80 1.32
C PRO A 322 -30.76 27.76 0.20
N PHE A 323 -30.83 26.48 0.55
CA PHE A 323 -31.11 25.42 -0.41
C PHE A 323 -32.62 25.35 -0.69
N THR A 324 -32.97 24.91 -1.89
CA THR A 324 -34.37 24.64 -2.28
C THR A 324 -34.64 23.15 -2.24
N LEU A 325 -35.67 22.72 -1.50
CA LEU A 325 -36.09 21.32 -1.48
C LEU A 325 -36.85 20.96 -2.77
N ARG A 326 -36.36 19.96 -3.51
CA ARG A 326 -37.03 19.37 -4.68
C ARG A 326 -36.93 17.85 -4.60
N ASP A 327 -38.06 17.16 -4.69
CA ASP A 327 -38.15 15.70 -4.70
C ASP A 327 -37.36 15.01 -3.55
N GLY A 328 -37.36 15.63 -2.36
CA GLY A 328 -36.65 15.11 -1.18
C GLY A 328 -35.14 15.42 -1.12
N VAL A 329 -34.61 16.22 -2.06
CA VAL A 329 -33.21 16.63 -2.13
C VAL A 329 -33.09 18.15 -2.04
N PHE A 330 -32.11 18.64 -1.28
CA PHE A 330 -31.82 20.06 -1.15
C PHE A 330 -30.84 20.49 -2.24
N GLU A 331 -31.26 21.39 -3.11
CA GLU A 331 -30.45 21.88 -4.23
C GLU A 331 -30.02 23.35 -4.03
N LEU A 332 -28.74 23.64 -4.32
CA LEU A 332 -28.20 24.99 -4.37
C LEU A 332 -27.42 25.20 -5.67
N ASN A 333 -27.80 26.21 -6.45
CA ASN A 333 -27.04 26.63 -7.63
C ASN A 333 -25.84 27.50 -7.23
N PHE A 334 -24.72 26.88 -6.86
CA PHE A 334 -23.51 27.63 -6.50
C PHE A 334 -22.87 28.30 -7.73
N MET A 335 -23.02 27.73 -8.93
CA MET A 335 -22.49 28.31 -10.18
C MET A 335 -23.08 29.68 -10.54
N ALA A 336 -24.27 30.02 -10.01
CA ALA A 336 -24.85 31.36 -10.15
C ALA A 336 -23.96 32.47 -9.56
N SER A 337 -23.07 32.12 -8.61
CA SER A 337 -22.11 33.05 -7.99
C SER A 337 -20.81 33.19 -8.82
N GLN A 338 -20.73 32.53 -9.98
CA GLN A 338 -19.55 32.49 -10.85
C GLN A 338 -18.23 32.16 -10.11
N PRO A 339 -18.18 31.06 -9.33
CA PRO A 339 -16.96 30.65 -8.65
C PRO A 339 -15.88 30.25 -9.66
N ALA A 340 -14.63 30.60 -9.37
CA ALA A 340 -13.48 30.08 -10.12
C ALA A 340 -13.32 28.56 -9.90
N SER A 341 -12.70 27.84 -10.84
CA SER A 341 -12.38 26.43 -10.65
C SER A 341 -11.48 26.22 -9.44
N GLY A 342 -11.79 25.26 -8.57
CA GLY A 342 -11.07 25.10 -7.31
C GLY A 342 -11.81 24.26 -6.28
N TYR A 343 -11.26 24.25 -5.06
CA TYR A 343 -11.89 23.63 -3.90
C TYR A 343 -12.47 24.71 -2.98
N TYR A 344 -13.64 24.40 -2.43
CA TYR A 344 -14.41 25.28 -1.57
C TYR A 344 -14.83 24.55 -0.31
N GLN A 345 -14.74 25.25 0.82
CA GLN A 345 -15.25 24.78 2.11
C GLN A 345 -16.62 25.42 2.36
N PHE A 346 -17.65 24.59 2.47
CA PHE A 346 -19.02 24.97 2.77
C PHE A 346 -19.30 24.71 4.24
N SER A 347 -19.74 25.73 4.98
CA SER A 347 -20.43 25.59 6.27
C SER A 347 -21.93 25.62 6.03
N VAL A 348 -22.61 24.54 6.37
CA VAL A 348 -24.04 24.34 6.13
C VAL A 348 -24.75 24.15 7.46
N ALA A 349 -25.74 24.99 7.76
CA ALA A 349 -26.59 24.88 8.93
C ALA A 349 -27.96 24.28 8.56
N ILE A 350 -28.46 23.40 9.43
CA ILE A 350 -29.75 22.74 9.30
C ILE A 350 -30.63 23.21 10.45
N ALA A 351 -31.77 23.81 10.13
CA ALA A 351 -32.74 24.30 11.10
C ALA A 351 -34.14 23.74 10.80
N GLY A 352 -35.10 24.00 11.69
CA GLY A 352 -36.51 23.63 11.51
C GLY A 352 -37.09 22.95 12.75
N ASP A 353 -36.43 21.89 13.23
CA ASP A 353 -36.78 21.19 14.46
C ASP A 353 -35.73 21.49 15.54
N SER A 354 -36.16 21.87 16.75
CA SER A 354 -35.26 22.18 17.86
C SER A 354 -34.50 20.96 18.36
N ARG A 355 -34.96 19.75 18.02
CA ARG A 355 -34.32 18.49 18.41
C ARG A 355 -33.12 18.14 17.55
N PHE A 356 -32.89 18.83 16.43
CA PHE A 356 -31.79 18.48 15.54
C PHE A 356 -30.44 18.73 16.21
N VAL A 357 -29.66 17.67 16.34
CA VAL A 357 -28.26 17.70 16.78
C VAL A 357 -27.34 17.37 15.62
N ALA A 358 -26.08 17.80 15.70
CA ALA A 358 -25.12 17.70 14.61
C ALA A 358 -25.58 18.47 13.35
N ASN A 359 -26.24 19.60 13.59
CA ASN A 359 -26.95 20.38 12.58
C ASN A 359 -26.07 21.44 11.88
N HIS A 360 -24.75 21.43 12.14
CA HIS A 360 -23.77 22.24 11.43
C HIS A 360 -22.76 21.31 10.74
N VAL A 361 -22.68 21.43 9.42
CA VAL A 361 -21.91 20.51 8.58
C VAL A 361 -20.90 21.24 7.73
N GLU A 362 -19.66 20.76 7.79
CA GLU A 362 -18.59 21.20 6.92
C GLU A 362 -18.43 20.25 5.72
N LEU A 363 -18.52 20.79 4.50
CA LEU A 363 -18.43 20.04 3.24
C LEU A 363 -17.35 20.63 2.34
N LYS A 364 -16.47 19.78 1.83
CA LYS A 364 -15.51 20.18 0.79
C LYS A 364 -16.09 19.92 -0.59
N VAL A 365 -16.32 21.00 -1.35
CA VAL A 365 -16.93 20.95 -2.69
C VAL A 365 -15.90 21.31 -3.76
N LYS A 366 -15.83 20.50 -4.81
CA LYS A 366 -14.97 20.73 -5.98
C LYS A 366 -15.75 21.47 -7.07
N VAL A 367 -15.29 22.63 -7.48
CA VAL A 367 -15.79 23.33 -8.67
C VAL A 367 -14.91 22.95 -9.84
N SER A 368 -15.51 22.28 -10.83
CA SER A 368 -14.83 21.78 -12.01
C SER A 368 -15.10 22.68 -13.20
N THR A 369 -14.13 22.76 -14.10
CA THR A 369 -14.27 23.47 -15.37
C THR A 369 -13.76 22.65 -16.55
N ARG A 370 -14.08 23.11 -17.75
CA ARG A 370 -13.57 22.57 -19.00
C ARG A 370 -12.51 23.50 -19.56
N VAL A 371 -11.35 22.95 -19.87
CA VAL A 371 -10.25 23.70 -20.48
C VAL A 371 -10.41 23.71 -22.00
N SER A 372 -10.14 24.87 -22.59
CA SER A 372 -9.99 25.08 -24.03
C SER A 372 -8.60 25.65 -24.33
N ILE A 373 -8.05 25.29 -25.49
CA ILE A 373 -6.74 25.76 -25.93
C ILE A 373 -6.93 26.85 -26.97
N ASN A 374 -6.46 28.05 -26.64
CA ASN A 374 -6.46 29.19 -27.54
C ASN A 374 -5.04 29.51 -28.03
N ASN A 375 -4.95 30.06 -29.24
CA ASN A 375 -3.72 30.63 -29.79
C ASN A 375 -2.50 29.66 -29.77
N MET A 376 -2.69 28.40 -30.17
CA MET A 376 -1.60 27.43 -30.30
C MET A 376 -0.76 27.74 -31.55
N ASP A 377 0.40 28.33 -31.32
CA ASP A 377 1.34 28.78 -32.35
C ASP A 377 2.65 27.97 -32.26
N LEU A 378 3.04 27.36 -33.38
CA LEU A 378 4.29 26.63 -33.55
C LEU A 378 5.24 27.46 -34.41
N SER A 379 6.41 27.78 -33.89
CA SER A 379 7.39 28.64 -34.55
C SER A 379 8.73 27.93 -34.71
N VAL A 380 9.37 28.15 -35.86
CA VAL A 380 10.79 27.82 -36.06
C VAL A 380 11.54 29.14 -36.18
N VAL A 381 12.52 29.32 -35.28
CA VAL A 381 13.29 30.55 -35.13
C VAL A 381 14.74 30.24 -35.51
N ASP A 382 15.31 31.03 -36.42
CA ASP A 382 16.73 30.96 -36.77
C ASP A 382 17.58 31.62 -35.68
N LYS A 383 18.62 30.91 -35.20
CA LYS A 383 19.48 31.35 -34.10
C LYS A 383 20.28 32.60 -34.46
N ASP A 384 20.62 32.77 -35.73
CA ASP A 384 21.36 33.93 -36.23
C ASP A 384 20.45 35.15 -36.51
N GLN A 385 19.13 35.03 -36.26
CA GLN A 385 18.10 36.06 -36.49
C GLN A 385 18.09 36.63 -37.92
N SER A 386 18.71 35.91 -38.86
CA SER A 386 18.86 36.35 -40.25
C SER A 386 17.54 36.30 -41.02
N ILE A 387 16.62 35.44 -40.58
CA ILE A 387 15.28 35.25 -41.12
C ILE A 387 14.27 35.37 -39.96
N GLY A 388 13.18 36.10 -40.18
CA GLY A 388 12.10 36.24 -39.19
C GLY A 388 11.44 34.89 -38.83
N PRO A 389 10.85 34.76 -37.63
CA PRO A 389 10.27 33.50 -37.17
C PRO A 389 9.13 33.04 -38.08
N LYS A 390 9.14 31.75 -38.47
CA LYS A 390 8.05 31.16 -39.25
C LYS A 390 7.05 30.52 -38.30
N THR A 391 5.95 31.22 -38.02
CA THR A 391 4.87 30.75 -37.14
C THR A 391 3.74 30.10 -37.92
N THR A 392 3.25 28.95 -37.43
CA THR A 392 2.09 28.22 -37.95
C THR A 392 1.11 27.98 -36.80
N ARG A 393 -0.13 28.45 -36.96
CA ARG A 393 -1.20 28.22 -35.98
C ARG A 393 -1.86 26.87 -36.20
N VAL A 394 -2.18 26.18 -35.12
CA VAL A 394 -2.83 24.86 -35.13
C VAL A 394 -4.06 24.90 -34.23
N GLU A 395 -5.20 24.39 -34.69
CA GLU A 395 -6.42 24.35 -33.90
C GLU A 395 -6.61 22.98 -33.26
N TYR A 396 -6.96 22.94 -31.96
CA TYR A 396 -7.32 21.69 -31.28
C TYR A 396 -8.65 21.15 -31.84
N PRO A 397 -8.80 19.84 -32.10
CA PRO A 397 -7.86 18.74 -31.86
C PRO A 397 -7.04 18.31 -33.10
N ALA A 398 -6.89 19.16 -34.10
CA ALA A 398 -6.22 18.81 -35.36
C ALA A 398 -4.69 18.69 -35.20
N LYS A 399 -4.04 17.89 -36.03
CA LYS A 399 -2.57 17.83 -36.10
C LYS A 399 -2.04 18.82 -37.15
N ALA A 400 -0.90 19.44 -36.89
CA ALA A 400 -0.21 20.26 -37.89
C ALA A 400 0.08 19.46 -39.18
N LYS A 401 -0.19 20.06 -40.34
CA LYS A 401 -0.02 19.39 -41.65
C LYS A 401 1.43 19.23 -42.08
N ALA A 402 2.31 20.12 -41.63
CA ALA A 402 3.73 20.09 -41.94
C ALA A 402 4.54 19.63 -40.72
N SER A 403 5.65 18.94 -40.98
CA SER A 403 6.66 18.64 -39.96
C SER A 403 7.56 19.84 -39.73
N PHE A 404 7.97 20.06 -38.49
CA PHE A 404 8.92 21.10 -38.11
C PHE A 404 10.31 20.49 -37.94
N MET A 405 11.36 21.24 -38.28
CA MET A 405 12.75 20.80 -38.10
C MET A 405 13.41 21.67 -37.04
N ALA A 406 14.15 21.05 -36.13
CA ALA A 406 15.02 21.74 -35.18
C ALA A 406 16.40 21.08 -35.23
N ASP A 407 17.43 21.90 -35.43
CA ASP A 407 18.83 21.51 -35.53
C ASP A 407 19.72 22.56 -34.83
N SER A 408 21.03 22.53 -35.06
CA SER A 408 21.95 23.47 -34.40
C SER A 408 21.76 24.94 -34.81
N HIS A 409 21.05 25.21 -35.90
CA HIS A 409 20.79 26.56 -36.42
C HIS A 409 19.34 27.01 -36.15
N GLN A 410 18.42 26.08 -35.85
CA GLN A 410 16.99 26.35 -35.70
C GLN A 410 16.46 25.94 -34.32
N ILE A 411 15.81 26.89 -33.63
CA ILE A 411 15.10 26.67 -32.37
C ILE A 411 13.63 26.43 -32.68
N PHE A 412 13.07 25.38 -32.10
CA PHE A 412 11.61 25.15 -32.15
C PHE A 412 10.95 25.79 -30.93
N ALA A 413 9.93 26.60 -31.15
CA ALA A 413 9.17 27.27 -30.11
C ALA A 413 7.67 26.99 -30.26
N MET A 414 6.99 26.82 -29.13
CA MET A 414 5.56 26.57 -29.05
C MET A 414 4.97 27.51 -28.01
N THR A 415 3.91 28.23 -28.37
CA THR A 415 3.19 29.12 -27.46
C THR A 415 1.70 28.84 -27.50
N PHE A 416 1.04 28.86 -26.35
CA PHE A 416 -0.40 28.60 -26.25
C PHE A 416 -1.02 29.20 -24.98
N GLN A 417 -2.32 29.40 -25.00
CA GLN A 417 -3.10 29.87 -23.86
C GLN A 417 -4.14 28.82 -23.48
N LEU A 418 -4.31 28.63 -22.18
CA LEU A 418 -5.34 27.75 -21.63
C LEU A 418 -6.40 28.64 -21.00
N VAL A 419 -7.64 28.50 -21.45
CA VAL A 419 -8.76 29.27 -20.92
C VAL A 419 -9.94 28.37 -20.62
N ASP A 420 -10.78 28.81 -19.68
CA ASP A 420 -12.07 28.20 -19.40
C ASP A 420 -12.97 28.30 -20.64
N GLU A 421 -13.52 27.17 -21.08
CA GLU A 421 -14.37 27.08 -22.28
C GLU A 421 -15.63 27.96 -22.19
N THR A 422 -16.15 28.18 -20.98
CA THR A 422 -17.41 28.90 -20.75
C THR A 422 -17.19 30.36 -20.39
N THR A 423 -16.25 30.65 -19.49
CA THR A 423 -16.02 32.01 -18.97
C THR A 423 -14.96 32.77 -19.77
N GLY A 424 -14.10 32.08 -20.51
CA GLY A 424 -12.96 32.67 -21.23
C GLY A 424 -11.84 33.17 -20.31
N VAL A 425 -11.93 32.95 -19.01
CA VAL A 425 -10.90 33.32 -18.03
C VAL A 425 -9.69 32.41 -18.20
N GLU A 426 -8.49 32.98 -18.10
CA GLU A 426 -7.23 32.25 -18.19
C GLU A 426 -7.11 31.23 -17.05
N LEU A 427 -6.71 30.01 -17.40
CA LEU A 427 -6.52 28.91 -16.46
C LEU A 427 -5.04 28.59 -16.33
N THR A 428 -4.63 28.24 -15.11
CA THR A 428 -3.29 27.72 -14.83
C THR A 428 -3.39 26.30 -14.25
N PRO A 429 -3.59 25.26 -15.08
CA PRO A 429 -3.74 23.90 -14.61
C PRO A 429 -2.49 23.39 -13.90
N HIS A 430 -2.67 22.55 -12.88
CA HIS A 430 -1.58 21.96 -12.11
C HIS A 430 -0.59 21.16 -12.98
N GLN A 431 -1.07 20.45 -14.01
CA GLN A 431 -0.24 19.67 -14.93
C GLN A 431 -0.34 20.22 -16.35
N THR A 432 0.78 20.71 -16.87
CA THR A 432 0.93 21.19 -18.25
C THR A 432 2.27 20.73 -18.80
N PHE A 433 2.26 19.60 -19.52
CA PHE A 433 3.47 18.97 -20.02
C PHE A 433 3.51 18.90 -21.54
N VAL A 434 4.71 19.09 -22.09
CA VAL A 434 5.02 18.90 -23.50
C VAL A 434 5.88 17.64 -23.60
N ARG A 435 5.33 16.60 -24.20
CA ARG A 435 5.99 15.31 -24.38
C ARG A 435 6.44 15.14 -25.82
N LEU A 436 7.71 14.83 -26.03
CA LEU A 436 8.25 14.42 -27.32
C LEU A 436 8.49 12.91 -27.32
N HIS A 437 7.79 12.19 -28.20
CA HIS A 437 7.88 10.73 -28.32
C HIS A 437 8.55 10.32 -29.63
N ASN A 438 9.70 9.66 -29.56
CA ASN A 438 10.41 9.16 -30.73
C ASN A 438 9.64 8.00 -31.38
N GLN A 439 9.15 8.21 -32.60
CA GLN A 439 8.28 7.24 -33.28
C GLN A 439 8.99 5.92 -33.63
N LYS A 440 10.32 5.89 -33.67
CA LYS A 440 11.10 4.69 -34.02
C LYS A 440 11.59 3.93 -32.79
N THR A 441 12.13 4.63 -31.80
CA THR A 441 12.78 4.01 -30.62
C THR A 441 11.81 3.80 -29.46
N GLY A 442 10.68 4.51 -29.45
CA GLY A 442 9.73 4.54 -28.34
C GLY A 442 10.17 5.42 -27.16
N GLN A 443 11.37 6.01 -27.20
CA GLN A 443 11.86 6.95 -26.17
C GLN A 443 10.92 8.14 -26.04
N GLU A 444 10.69 8.58 -24.81
CA GLU A 444 9.89 9.77 -24.51
C GLU A 444 10.68 10.73 -23.62
N VAL A 445 10.56 12.03 -23.92
CA VAL A 445 11.12 13.12 -23.13
C VAL A 445 9.97 14.06 -22.80
N VAL A 446 9.84 14.48 -21.54
CA VAL A 446 8.72 15.28 -21.05
C VAL A 446 9.24 16.58 -20.45
N PHE A 447 8.68 17.70 -20.88
CA PHE A 447 8.97 19.03 -20.40
C PHE A 447 7.79 19.65 -19.69
N VAL A 448 8.07 20.45 -18.67
CA VAL A 448 7.06 21.30 -18.04
C VAL A 448 6.93 22.58 -18.85
N ALA A 449 5.69 22.96 -19.21
CA ALA A 449 5.40 24.25 -19.80
C ALA A 449 4.95 25.19 -18.68
N GLU A 450 5.68 26.28 -18.47
CA GLU A 450 5.34 27.27 -17.45
C GLU A 450 4.67 28.49 -18.10
N PRO A 451 3.63 29.06 -17.47
CA PRO A 451 3.03 30.30 -17.95
C PRO A 451 3.93 31.49 -17.63
N ASP A 452 3.98 32.48 -18.53
CA ASP A 452 4.60 33.77 -18.24
C ASP A 452 3.68 34.68 -17.40
N SER A 453 4.12 35.91 -17.12
CA SER A 453 3.34 36.90 -16.34
C SER A 453 2.02 37.34 -17.00
N LYS A 454 1.76 36.92 -18.23
CA LYS A 454 0.50 37.12 -18.98
C LYS A 454 -0.25 35.81 -19.19
N ASN A 455 0.03 34.78 -18.39
CA ASN A 455 -0.53 33.42 -18.50
C ASN A 455 -0.38 32.79 -19.90
N LEU A 456 0.64 33.21 -20.66
CA LEU A 456 0.99 32.59 -21.94
C LEU A 456 2.02 31.50 -21.69
N TYR A 457 1.65 30.25 -22.00
CA TYR A 457 2.55 29.12 -21.90
C TYR A 457 3.53 29.14 -23.05
N LYS A 458 4.83 28.98 -22.74
CA LYS A 458 5.90 28.95 -23.72
C LYS A 458 6.77 27.73 -23.52
N PHE A 459 7.09 27.08 -24.62
CA PHE A 459 8.03 25.96 -24.68
C PHE A 459 9.04 26.24 -25.79
N GLU A 460 10.32 26.21 -25.45
CA GLU A 460 11.42 26.40 -26.39
C GLU A 460 12.36 25.20 -26.33
N LEU A 461 12.70 24.69 -27.51
CA LEU A 461 13.56 23.55 -27.72
C LEU A 461 14.75 23.97 -28.58
N ASP A 462 15.86 24.27 -27.90
CA ASP A 462 17.18 24.40 -28.49
C ASP A 462 17.90 23.04 -28.42
N THR A 463 18.22 22.48 -29.59
CA THR A 463 18.89 21.18 -29.70
C THR A 463 20.32 21.19 -29.15
N THR A 464 20.99 22.35 -29.11
CA THR A 464 22.35 22.49 -28.58
C THR A 464 22.38 22.49 -27.05
N GLU A 465 21.40 23.12 -26.42
CA GLU A 465 21.29 23.21 -24.96
C GLU A 465 20.71 21.92 -24.36
N ARG A 466 19.70 21.33 -25.01
CA ARG A 466 18.93 20.21 -24.47
C ARG A 466 19.37 18.83 -24.96
N LYS A 467 20.51 18.72 -25.66
CA LYS A 467 21.00 17.45 -26.24
C LYS A 467 21.08 16.28 -25.25
N THR A 468 21.42 16.56 -23.99
CA THR A 468 21.56 15.55 -22.95
C THR A 468 20.23 14.94 -22.52
N GLU A 469 19.13 15.70 -22.56
CA GLU A 469 17.79 15.24 -22.19
C GLU A 469 17.23 14.22 -23.18
N PHE A 470 17.74 14.24 -24.42
CA PHE A 470 17.40 13.32 -25.50
C PHE A 470 18.44 12.22 -25.73
N ASP A 471 19.47 12.13 -24.88
CA ASP A 471 20.63 11.25 -25.08
C ASP A 471 21.28 11.43 -26.47
N SER A 472 21.17 12.63 -27.06
CA SER A 472 21.60 12.97 -28.44
C SER A 472 21.00 12.07 -29.55
N ILE A 473 19.83 11.47 -29.30
CA ILE A 473 19.17 10.60 -30.28
C ILE A 473 18.44 11.45 -31.33
N SER A 474 18.96 11.49 -32.54
CA SER A 474 18.30 12.14 -33.69
C SER A 474 17.11 11.31 -34.19
N GLY A 475 16.02 11.96 -34.60
CA GLY A 475 14.82 11.25 -35.05
C GLY A 475 13.60 12.14 -35.26
N THR A 476 12.50 11.50 -35.66
CA THR A 476 11.18 12.14 -35.74
C THR A 476 10.43 11.90 -34.43
N TYR A 477 10.14 12.98 -33.74
CA TYR A 477 9.42 12.98 -32.47
C TYR A 477 7.99 13.49 -32.69
N ALA A 478 7.00 12.75 -32.19
CA ALA A 478 5.63 13.24 -32.08
C ALA A 478 5.52 14.14 -30.84
N LEU A 479 5.10 15.40 -31.04
CA LEU A 479 4.92 16.41 -30.00
C LEU A 479 3.50 16.32 -29.44
N TYR A 480 3.40 15.93 -28.18
CA TYR A 480 2.15 15.85 -27.42
C TYR A 480 2.06 16.98 -26.40
N LEU A 481 0.92 17.65 -26.36
CA LEU A 481 0.54 18.51 -25.24
C LEU A 481 -0.36 17.71 -24.28
N MET A 482 0.01 17.69 -23.01
CA MET A 482 -0.72 17.09 -21.91
C MET A 482 -1.18 18.18 -20.95
N VAL A 483 -2.49 18.30 -20.74
CA VAL A 483 -3.06 19.24 -19.77
C VAL A 483 -3.98 18.47 -18.83
N GLY A 484 -3.73 18.61 -17.53
CA GLY A 484 -4.50 17.94 -16.50
C GLY A 484 -4.54 18.76 -15.20
N ASP A 485 -5.65 18.65 -14.49
CA ASP A 485 -5.82 19.19 -13.15
C ASP A 485 -6.88 18.35 -12.45
N ALA A 486 -6.84 18.28 -11.12
CA ALA A 486 -7.92 17.69 -10.35
C ALA A 486 -9.25 18.43 -10.54
N THR A 487 -9.24 19.70 -10.98
CA THR A 487 -10.43 20.53 -11.25
C THR A 487 -10.90 20.50 -12.71
N LEU A 488 -10.17 19.87 -13.63
CA LEU A 488 -10.58 19.79 -15.04
C LEU A 488 -11.47 18.57 -15.31
N GLU A 489 -12.53 18.77 -16.08
CA GLU A 489 -13.43 17.67 -16.53
C GLU A 489 -12.88 16.94 -17.76
N ASN A 490 -12.14 17.64 -18.62
CA ASN A 490 -11.64 17.15 -19.90
C ASN A 490 -10.09 17.19 -19.92
N PRO A 491 -9.40 16.16 -19.36
CA PRO A 491 -7.95 16.09 -19.50
C PRO A 491 -7.57 16.00 -20.98
N ILE A 492 -6.60 16.82 -21.40
CA ILE A 492 -6.19 16.91 -22.80
C ILE A 492 -4.91 16.10 -23.01
N LEU A 493 -4.94 15.20 -23.99
CA LEU A 493 -3.76 14.59 -24.60
C LEU A 493 -3.85 14.82 -26.11
N TRP A 494 -3.03 15.73 -26.64
CA TRP A 494 -3.13 16.15 -28.04
C TRP A 494 -1.82 16.00 -28.78
N ASN A 495 -1.81 15.26 -29.88
CA ASN A 495 -0.69 15.22 -30.83
C ASN A 495 -0.70 16.47 -31.71
N VAL A 496 0.11 17.46 -31.34
CA VAL A 496 0.11 18.79 -31.95
C VAL A 496 0.81 18.76 -33.31
N ALA A 497 2.00 18.15 -33.39
CA ALA A 497 2.83 18.13 -34.59
C ALA A 497 3.90 17.02 -34.55
N ASP A 498 4.54 16.77 -35.69
CA ASP A 498 5.79 16.00 -35.74
C ASP A 498 6.99 16.95 -35.86
N VAL A 499 7.99 16.78 -35.00
CA VAL A 499 9.22 17.56 -34.94
C VAL A 499 10.40 16.65 -35.26
N VAL A 500 11.20 17.03 -36.25
CA VAL A 500 12.42 16.33 -36.66
C VAL A 500 13.60 16.97 -35.93
N LEU A 501 14.19 16.22 -34.99
CA LEU A 501 15.35 16.65 -34.22
C LEU A 501 16.62 16.07 -34.81
N LYS A 502 17.62 16.95 -35.05
CA LYS A 502 18.96 16.57 -35.49
C LYS A 502 20.00 17.14 -34.53
N PHE A 503 20.68 16.25 -33.82
CA PHE A 503 21.84 16.60 -32.99
C PHE A 503 23.11 16.47 -33.84
N LEU A 504 24.10 17.35 -33.60
CA LEU A 504 25.41 17.24 -34.22
C LEU A 504 26.14 16.04 -33.61
N ASP A 505 26.44 15.03 -34.43
CA ASP A 505 27.18 13.84 -34.02
C ASP A 505 28.63 14.22 -33.64
N GLU A 506 28.96 14.24 -32.33
CA GLU A 506 30.33 13.99 -31.90
C GLU A 506 30.55 12.46 -31.96
N GLU A 507 31.13 12.02 -33.08
CA GLU A 507 31.65 10.68 -33.36
C GLU A 507 30.65 9.50 -33.36
N ALA A 508 30.24 9.14 -34.59
CA ALA A 508 29.61 7.87 -35.00
C ALA A 508 28.22 7.57 -34.38
N PRO A 509 27.31 6.91 -35.13
CA PRO A 509 26.03 6.50 -34.58
C PRO A 509 26.31 5.44 -33.52
N SER A 510 26.32 5.84 -32.25
CA SER A 510 26.17 4.88 -31.17
C SER A 510 24.84 4.19 -31.43
N THR A 511 24.91 2.94 -31.87
CA THR A 511 23.71 2.13 -32.11
C THR A 511 22.89 2.22 -30.83
N ILE A 512 21.67 2.74 -30.96
CA ILE A 512 20.67 2.89 -29.91
C ILE A 512 20.36 1.48 -29.37
N GLN A 513 21.23 0.99 -28.50
CA GLN A 513 21.00 -0.24 -27.77
C GLN A 513 20.20 0.18 -26.56
N ALA A 514 18.90 -0.08 -26.62
CA ALA A 514 18.13 -0.29 -25.40
C ALA A 514 19.01 -1.14 -24.48
N LYS A 515 19.22 -0.69 -23.24
CA LYS A 515 20.10 -1.32 -22.27
C LYS A 515 19.52 -2.69 -21.92
N THR A 516 19.70 -3.69 -22.78
CA THR A 516 19.14 -5.03 -22.64
C THR A 516 20.00 -5.79 -21.64
N LEU A 517 19.79 -5.48 -20.36
CA LEU A 517 20.47 -6.15 -19.25
C LEU A 517 20.21 -7.66 -19.24
N TYR A 518 19.10 -8.09 -19.86
CA TYR A 518 18.58 -9.46 -19.87
C TYR A 518 18.68 -10.16 -21.23
N THR A 519 19.68 -9.83 -22.04
CA THR A 519 20.01 -10.60 -23.24
C THR A 519 21.31 -11.38 -23.05
N PRO A 520 21.40 -12.63 -23.55
CA PRO A 520 22.65 -13.37 -23.51
C PRO A 520 23.71 -12.56 -24.24
N LYS A 521 24.84 -12.32 -23.56
CA LYS A 521 25.99 -11.66 -24.18
C LYS A 521 26.54 -12.58 -25.29
N PRO A 522 27.15 -12.01 -26.34
CA PRO A 522 27.85 -12.81 -27.33
C PRO A 522 28.84 -13.78 -26.65
N GLU A 523 28.84 -15.03 -27.10
CA GLU A 523 29.76 -16.06 -26.58
C GLU A 523 31.21 -15.65 -26.89
N ILE A 524 32.07 -15.64 -25.87
CA ILE A 524 33.50 -15.37 -26.04
C ILE A 524 34.21 -16.71 -26.21
N GLN A 525 34.75 -16.96 -27.40
CA GLN A 525 35.58 -18.14 -27.66
C GLN A 525 37.04 -17.84 -27.34
N HIS A 526 37.64 -18.65 -26.47
CA HIS A 526 39.06 -18.51 -26.14
C HIS A 526 39.92 -18.94 -27.33
N LEU A 527 40.63 -17.99 -27.94
CA LEU A 527 41.61 -18.29 -28.97
C LEU A 527 42.90 -18.79 -28.32
N PHE A 528 43.06 -20.12 -28.30
CA PHE A 528 44.33 -20.73 -27.89
C PHE A 528 45.47 -20.27 -28.78
N ARG A 529 46.67 -20.13 -28.22
CA ARG A 529 47.88 -19.93 -29.02
C ARG A 529 48.04 -21.08 -30.00
N GLU A 530 48.35 -20.76 -31.25
CA GLU A 530 48.63 -21.80 -32.25
C GLU A 530 49.85 -22.62 -31.80
N PRO A 531 49.78 -23.97 -31.88
CA PRO A 531 50.91 -24.81 -31.53
C PRO A 531 52.07 -24.54 -32.50
N GLU A 532 53.28 -24.44 -31.96
CA GLU A 532 54.49 -24.26 -32.77
C GLU A 532 54.64 -25.42 -33.77
N LYS A 533 54.98 -25.07 -35.02
CA LYS A 533 55.20 -26.07 -36.07
C LYS A 533 56.47 -26.88 -35.78
N LYS A 534 56.32 -28.18 -35.54
CA LYS A 534 57.45 -29.10 -35.39
C LYS A 534 58.08 -29.43 -36.76
N PRO A 535 59.41 -29.60 -36.84
CA PRO A 535 60.06 -30.06 -38.07
C PRO A 535 59.58 -31.46 -38.52
N PRO A 536 59.67 -31.79 -39.82
CA PRO A 536 59.33 -33.12 -40.31
C PRO A 536 60.20 -34.22 -39.67
N THR A 537 59.58 -35.34 -39.27
CA THR A 537 60.25 -36.47 -38.62
C THR A 537 61.39 -37.06 -39.45
N VAL A 538 61.26 -37.03 -40.78
CA VAL A 538 62.31 -37.51 -41.70
C VAL A 538 63.60 -36.72 -41.53
N VAL A 539 63.49 -35.39 -41.40
CA VAL A 539 64.65 -34.51 -41.17
C VAL A 539 65.28 -34.84 -39.81
N SER A 540 64.46 -34.95 -38.76
CA SER A 540 64.95 -35.29 -37.42
C SER A 540 65.68 -36.64 -37.38
N ASN A 541 65.14 -37.67 -38.05
CA ASN A 541 65.75 -39.00 -38.09
C ASN A 541 67.07 -39.02 -38.88
N ALA A 542 67.13 -38.29 -40.01
CA ALA A 542 68.35 -38.16 -40.78
C ALA A 542 69.48 -37.52 -39.96
N PHE A 543 69.20 -36.43 -39.24
CA PHE A 543 70.19 -35.79 -38.37
C PHE A 543 70.60 -36.67 -37.18
N THR A 544 69.68 -37.44 -36.58
CA THR A 544 70.04 -38.42 -35.54
C THR A 544 71.02 -39.47 -36.06
N ALA A 545 70.81 -39.99 -37.29
CA ALA A 545 71.75 -40.93 -37.91
C ALA A 545 73.12 -40.28 -38.20
N LEU A 546 73.14 -39.02 -38.64
CA LEU A 546 74.37 -38.24 -38.82
C LEU A 546 75.11 -37.99 -37.49
N VAL A 547 74.41 -37.85 -36.36
CA VAL A 547 75.05 -37.72 -35.04
C VAL A 547 75.68 -39.03 -34.58
N LEU A 548 75.12 -40.18 -34.97
CA LEU A 548 75.69 -41.49 -34.64
C LEU A 548 76.87 -41.89 -35.57
N SER A 549 76.99 -41.29 -36.75
CA SER A 549 78.01 -41.68 -37.73
C SER A 549 79.47 -41.47 -37.27
N PRO A 550 79.84 -40.39 -36.53
CA PRO A 550 81.20 -40.23 -36.02
C PRO A 550 81.57 -41.30 -34.98
N PHE A 551 80.60 -41.80 -34.20
CA PHE A 551 80.86 -42.88 -33.25
C PHE A 551 81.18 -44.19 -33.98
N LEU A 552 80.43 -44.51 -35.04
CA LEU A 552 80.73 -45.67 -35.89
C LEU A 552 82.10 -45.53 -36.58
N LEU A 553 82.43 -44.34 -37.07
CA LEU A 553 83.74 -44.04 -37.64
C LEU A 553 84.88 -44.24 -36.61
N LEU A 554 84.69 -43.80 -35.36
CA LEU A 554 85.66 -44.00 -34.28
C LEU A 554 85.94 -45.49 -34.04
N LEU A 555 84.91 -46.34 -34.01
CA LEU A 555 85.08 -47.79 -33.83
C LEU A 555 85.86 -48.41 -35.00
N ILE A 556 85.58 -48.01 -36.25
CA ILE A 556 86.33 -48.45 -37.43
C ILE A 556 87.79 -48.03 -37.34
N LEU A 557 88.06 -46.78 -36.93
CA LEU A 557 89.42 -46.26 -36.80
C LEU A 557 90.19 -46.97 -35.68
N TRP A 558 89.57 -47.24 -34.52
CA TRP A 558 90.19 -48.02 -33.44
C TRP A 558 90.60 -49.42 -33.92
N PHE A 559 89.74 -50.09 -34.69
CA PHE A 559 90.07 -51.39 -35.29
C PHE A 559 91.25 -51.28 -36.26
N LYS A 560 91.26 -50.26 -37.14
CA LYS A 560 92.35 -50.05 -38.10
C LYS A 560 93.69 -49.67 -37.43
N LEU A 561 93.66 -48.90 -36.35
CA LEU A 561 94.85 -48.48 -35.60
C LEU A 561 95.39 -49.57 -34.66
N GLY A 562 94.67 -50.69 -34.50
CA GLY A 562 95.09 -51.79 -33.62
C GLY A 562 94.91 -51.52 -32.13
N ALA A 563 94.02 -50.59 -31.75
CA ALA A 563 93.69 -50.33 -30.35
C ALA A 563 93.05 -51.58 -29.72
N ASN A 564 93.74 -52.21 -28.77
CA ASN A 564 93.31 -53.45 -28.14
C ASN A 564 93.27 -53.35 -26.61
N ILE A 565 92.57 -54.30 -25.98
CA ILE A 565 92.37 -54.38 -24.52
C ILE A 565 93.31 -55.45 -23.91
N SER A 566 94.48 -55.71 -24.52
CA SER A 566 95.38 -56.82 -24.12
C SER A 566 95.91 -56.73 -22.68
N ASN A 567 96.05 -55.51 -22.14
CA ASN A 567 96.56 -55.28 -20.78
C ASN A 567 95.46 -55.26 -19.70
N PHE A 568 94.30 -55.85 -19.97
CA PHE A 568 93.19 -55.92 -19.01
C PHE A 568 93.38 -57.09 -18.05
N THR A 569 93.88 -56.80 -16.85
CA THR A 569 94.00 -57.81 -15.80
C THR A 569 92.68 -57.94 -15.03
N LEU A 570 92.16 -59.17 -14.91
CA LEU A 570 90.95 -59.51 -14.16
C LEU A 570 91.19 -59.49 -12.63
N SER A 571 91.72 -58.38 -12.11
CA SER A 571 91.78 -58.14 -10.67
C SER A 571 90.43 -57.63 -10.16
N PRO A 572 90.03 -57.96 -8.91
CA PRO A 572 88.75 -57.51 -8.36
C PRO A 572 88.56 -55.99 -8.44
N SER A 573 89.60 -55.20 -8.15
CA SER A 573 89.55 -53.74 -8.25
C SER A 573 89.32 -53.23 -9.67
N THR A 574 89.86 -53.92 -10.69
CA THR A 574 89.70 -53.53 -12.10
C THR A 574 88.27 -53.80 -12.57
N VAL A 575 87.72 -54.98 -12.25
CA VAL A 575 86.35 -55.35 -12.61
C VAL A 575 85.34 -54.45 -11.90
N LEU A 576 85.49 -54.25 -10.58
CA LEU A 576 84.60 -53.42 -9.79
C LEU A 576 84.63 -51.95 -10.23
N PHE A 577 85.79 -51.42 -10.62
CA PHE A 577 85.87 -50.06 -11.17
C PHE A 577 85.10 -49.92 -12.48
N HIS A 578 85.29 -50.84 -13.44
CA HIS A 578 84.60 -50.75 -14.73
C HIS A 578 83.09 -51.01 -14.63
N ILE A 579 82.65 -51.96 -13.78
CA ILE A 579 81.23 -52.17 -13.49
C ILE A 579 80.64 -50.94 -12.80
N GLY A 580 81.32 -50.39 -11.79
CA GLY A 580 80.88 -49.17 -11.10
C GLY A 580 80.76 -47.97 -12.04
N HIS A 581 81.72 -47.80 -12.96
CA HIS A 581 81.68 -46.76 -13.97
C HIS A 581 80.53 -46.95 -14.98
N ALA A 582 80.33 -48.18 -15.47
CA ALA A 582 79.19 -48.51 -16.34
C ALA A 582 77.85 -48.30 -15.62
N ALA A 583 77.76 -48.64 -14.33
CA ALA A 583 76.58 -48.41 -13.51
C ALA A 583 76.30 -46.91 -13.31
N MET A 584 77.33 -46.06 -13.17
CA MET A 584 77.14 -44.61 -13.14
C MET A 584 76.60 -44.06 -14.47
N LEU A 585 77.14 -44.51 -15.62
CA LEU A 585 76.62 -44.12 -16.94
C LEU A 585 75.18 -44.61 -17.15
N GLY A 586 74.88 -45.85 -16.75
CA GLY A 586 73.52 -46.39 -16.75
C GLY A 586 72.60 -45.58 -15.85
N LEU A 587 73.05 -45.18 -14.65
CA LEU A 587 72.29 -44.32 -13.76
C LEU A 587 71.98 -42.96 -14.40
N MET A 588 72.89 -42.38 -15.18
CA MET A 588 72.61 -41.14 -15.92
C MET A 588 71.52 -41.34 -16.98
N TYR A 589 71.46 -42.50 -17.64
CA TYR A 589 70.36 -42.84 -18.54
C TYR A 589 69.03 -43.03 -17.79
N VAL A 590 69.03 -43.69 -16.63
CA VAL A 590 67.82 -43.85 -15.80
C VAL A 590 67.38 -42.50 -15.22
N TYR A 591 68.30 -41.59 -14.93
CA TYR A 591 68.00 -40.21 -14.59
C TYR A 591 67.28 -39.47 -15.71
N TRP A 592 67.78 -39.60 -16.94
CA TRP A 592 67.14 -38.97 -18.10
C TRP A 592 65.72 -39.49 -18.35
N THR A 593 65.43 -40.75 -18.02
CA THR A 593 64.15 -41.41 -18.33
C THR A 593 63.14 -41.42 -17.18
N HIS A 594 63.59 -41.57 -15.93
CA HIS A 594 62.69 -41.89 -14.81
C HIS A 594 63.03 -41.23 -13.45
N LEU A 595 64.29 -41.12 -13.06
CA LEU A 595 64.65 -40.65 -11.70
C LEU A 595 64.62 -39.13 -11.60
N ASN A 596 64.22 -38.62 -10.44
CA ASN A 596 64.43 -37.21 -10.11
C ASN A 596 65.86 -36.94 -9.63
N MET A 597 66.25 -35.66 -9.58
CA MET A 597 67.62 -35.26 -9.25
C MET A 597 68.10 -35.78 -7.89
N PHE A 598 67.28 -35.74 -6.84
CA PHE A 598 67.68 -36.17 -5.49
C PHE A 598 67.89 -37.69 -5.40
N GLN A 599 67.03 -38.48 -6.05
CA GLN A 599 67.19 -39.94 -6.11
C GLN A 599 68.46 -40.30 -6.87
N THR A 600 68.71 -39.66 -8.02
CA THR A 600 69.94 -39.85 -8.80
C THR A 600 71.17 -39.51 -7.97
N LEU A 601 71.19 -38.38 -7.27
CA LEU A 601 72.31 -38.00 -6.40
C LEU A 601 72.56 -39.01 -5.29
N LYS A 602 71.51 -39.57 -4.67
CA LYS A 602 71.64 -40.61 -3.64
C LYS A 602 72.30 -41.87 -4.20
N TYR A 603 71.80 -42.40 -5.32
CA TYR A 603 72.38 -43.60 -5.94
C TYR A 603 73.79 -43.33 -6.48
N LEU A 604 74.02 -42.15 -7.05
CA LEU A 604 75.33 -41.73 -7.54
C LEU A 604 76.35 -41.60 -6.41
N ALA A 605 75.97 -41.10 -5.24
CA ALA A 605 76.85 -41.03 -4.08
C ALA A 605 77.29 -42.42 -3.62
N ILE A 606 76.37 -43.40 -3.60
CA ILE A 606 76.66 -44.79 -3.21
C ILE A 606 77.57 -45.45 -4.25
N ILE A 607 77.15 -45.49 -5.52
CA ILE A 607 77.90 -46.13 -6.62
C ILE A 607 79.25 -45.42 -6.82
N GLY A 608 79.26 -44.09 -6.74
CA GLY A 608 80.45 -43.26 -6.89
C GLY A 608 81.47 -43.49 -5.79
N SER A 609 81.06 -43.58 -4.53
CA SER A 609 81.98 -43.90 -3.42
C SER A 609 82.62 -45.28 -3.61
N PHE A 610 81.82 -46.28 -4.01
CA PHE A 610 82.33 -47.62 -4.30
C PHE A 610 83.32 -47.62 -5.48
N THR A 611 82.96 -46.95 -6.58
CA THR A 611 83.80 -46.85 -7.77
C THR A 611 85.09 -46.09 -7.48
N PHE A 612 85.05 -45.07 -6.64
CA PHE A 612 86.23 -44.31 -6.21
C PHE A 612 87.25 -45.19 -5.49
N LEU A 613 86.82 -45.99 -4.51
CA LEU A 613 87.72 -46.88 -3.77
C LEU A 613 88.32 -47.97 -4.68
N ALA A 614 87.51 -48.58 -5.53
CA ALA A 614 87.98 -49.59 -6.50
C ALA A 614 88.97 -48.98 -7.50
N GLY A 615 88.67 -47.77 -8.01
CA GLY A 615 89.51 -47.02 -8.93
C GLY A 615 90.86 -46.64 -8.32
N ASN A 616 90.87 -46.13 -7.08
CA ASN A 616 92.11 -45.79 -6.37
C ASN A 616 93.07 -46.99 -6.29
N ARG A 617 92.54 -48.16 -5.90
CA ARG A 617 93.34 -49.40 -5.83
C ARG A 617 93.81 -49.88 -7.21
N MET A 618 92.94 -49.83 -8.23
CA MET A 618 93.29 -50.21 -9.59
C MET A 618 94.40 -49.31 -10.16
N LEU A 619 94.28 -47.99 -9.99
CA LEU A 619 95.25 -47.01 -10.46
C LEU A 619 96.59 -47.17 -9.74
N ALA A 620 96.60 -47.41 -8.42
CA ALA A 620 97.82 -47.71 -7.68
C ALA A 620 98.53 -48.96 -8.22
N GLN A 621 97.81 -50.05 -8.50
CA GLN A 621 98.39 -51.26 -9.10
C GLN A 621 99.00 -50.99 -10.48
N LYS A 622 98.31 -50.22 -11.32
CA LYS A 622 98.84 -49.81 -12.64
C LYS A 622 100.08 -48.93 -12.50
N ALA A 623 100.10 -48.01 -11.54
CA ALA A 623 101.26 -47.17 -11.26
C ALA A 623 102.46 -47.99 -10.80
N VAL A 624 102.28 -48.97 -9.90
CA VAL A 624 103.36 -49.89 -9.48
C VAL A 624 103.93 -50.66 -10.67
N LYS A 625 103.07 -51.23 -11.54
CA LYS A 625 103.54 -51.92 -12.76
C LYS A 625 104.33 -50.99 -13.68
N ARG A 626 103.89 -49.74 -13.85
CA ARG A 626 104.60 -48.74 -14.65
C ARG A 626 105.96 -48.40 -14.04
N ILE A 627 106.02 -48.14 -12.73
CA ILE A 627 107.27 -47.82 -12.02
C ILE A 627 108.24 -48.99 -12.09
N ALA A 628 107.76 -50.22 -11.86
CA ALA A 628 108.58 -51.43 -11.98
C ALA A 628 109.11 -51.60 -13.42
N ALA A 629 108.26 -51.44 -14.44
CA ALA A 629 108.69 -51.50 -15.83
C ALA A 629 109.71 -50.40 -16.18
N GLU A 630 109.53 -49.18 -15.67
CA GLU A 630 110.47 -48.08 -15.88
C GLU A 630 111.81 -48.34 -15.18
N GLN A 631 111.80 -48.82 -13.93
CA GLN A 631 113.01 -49.23 -13.20
C GLN A 631 113.72 -50.40 -13.89
N SER A 632 113.00 -51.42 -14.35
CA SER A 632 113.55 -52.50 -15.16
C SER A 632 114.16 -51.98 -16.46
N SER A 633 113.53 -51.02 -17.14
CA SER A 633 114.10 -50.39 -18.34
C SER A 633 115.37 -49.59 -18.04
N ARG A 634 115.42 -48.85 -16.92
CA ARG A 634 116.60 -48.09 -16.47
C ARG A 634 117.74 -49.03 -16.09
N LEU A 635 117.46 -50.13 -15.40
CA LEU A 635 118.44 -51.17 -15.06
C LEU A 635 118.95 -51.90 -16.32
N ALA A 636 118.08 -52.21 -17.29
CA ALA A 636 118.49 -52.77 -18.57
C ALA A 636 119.41 -51.82 -19.35
N LYS A 637 119.11 -50.51 -19.34
CA LYS A 637 119.95 -49.48 -19.98
C LYS A 637 121.31 -49.31 -19.29
N TYR A 638 121.38 -49.45 -17.96
CA TYR A 638 122.65 -49.47 -17.23
C TYR A 638 123.50 -50.72 -17.51
N ARG A 639 122.86 -51.88 -17.72
CA ARG A 639 123.56 -53.13 -18.11
C ARG A 639 124.05 -53.15 -19.56
N SER A 640 123.50 -52.32 -20.44
CA SER A 640 123.98 -52.19 -21.83
C SER A 640 125.06 -51.12 -22.04
N LEU A 641 125.37 -50.33 -21.01
CA LEU A 641 126.40 -49.26 -21.03
C LEU A 641 127.67 -49.62 -20.24
N ARG A 642 127.74 -50.84 -19.72
CA ARG A 642 128.93 -51.50 -19.16
C ARG A 642 129.24 -52.71 -20.04
#